data_AF-A0A956D4F7-F1
#
_entry.id   AF-A0A956D4F7-F1
#
_cell.length_a   1.000
_cell.length_b   1.000
_cell.length_c   1.000
_cell.angle_alpha   90.00
_cell.angle_beta   90.00
_cell.angle_gamma   90.00
#
_symmetry.space_group_name_H-M   'P 1'
#
loop_
_entity.id
_entity.type
_entity.pdbx_description
1 polymer ?
#
loop_
_entity_poly.entity_id
_entity_poly.type
_entity_poly.pdbx_seq_one_letter_code
_entity_poly.pdbx_strand_id
1 'polypeptide(L)'
;MSLRLLALISLVLVACGDDDGPPGTGEPCSLDEHCLDAHECTVDSCGVDGFCRHAPVDAICGEGVCAPDRGCVTDLDGGFDDAGVRDGGGSDDDGGTTERDGSVGLDGSVGLDGSVDGGADGGSATCSDGARRCDGSAVQVCTGGTFELDEMCALDCRAGACVTEVTCTPSAYRCNGRGVEVCNTSGTAWLFVQTCASECDAGLCVGACEPGEQRCNGTRVERCSAEGTAWSTVETCSTFCAYGTCALDGLDVAADTALDGDVWVDGDVLVRSGATLRSPGGDLTLRARTITVEAGGSIAVAATGQGTEGAGQQGSFCTRGFNGGTGGGYGTAGTRGPIGGSGSPCSSGGAAFGSSSDSEVARGGPGGDVSGSATPRSPGGGRLRLIASTRVTVAGQITANGVIGVRAEGSSGLSTGGGAGGGVLVAANEVVVSGSISAAGAGTSGGTWGGVGGNGRIKILTGTTRTITGTLSGVVTQGLLPPLEPRSTTHPSTTLYYNDDFASVSVSWEQAFPSRQGYYWLVDRTGYRVPTPALGTFVDAEAISFSRDALTAGDNYFHVAPVNASSEVGTVETRMRVRLNTTPPPVSSSSHPSETAWSANRDAFFAWTLPNGAENYVGVHYVLDRYGDTVPTTADTFLPVSQTTLLRSGLADGVWVLHVVAEDTRGYLTRAAGHRQVRIGTDPGVGGLVGQVVDAAGSAPIANARVRVNRGIVPNQTTNGTGNYNFMNVPAGTWEIDVSADGYASMTRSVTIGAGMSVPLNVSLTRL
;
A
#
# COMPACT_ATOMS: atom_id res chain seq x y z
N MET A 1 48.44 -6.23 -47.44
CA MET A 1 49.79 -5.67 -47.24
C MET A 1 49.63 -4.30 -46.63
N SER A 2 50.34 -4.07 -45.54
CA SER A 2 50.08 -2.98 -44.61
C SER A 2 50.75 -1.67 -45.01
N LEU A 3 50.25 -0.60 -44.37
CA LEU A 3 50.98 0.57 -43.88
C LEU A 3 51.15 1.83 -44.76
N ARG A 4 50.37 2.85 -44.35
CA ARG A 4 50.74 4.22 -43.90
C ARG A 4 51.48 5.19 -44.84
N LEU A 5 50.83 6.34 -45.07
CA LEU A 5 51.39 7.71 -45.18
C LEU A 5 50.20 8.69 -44.97
N LEU A 6 50.07 9.52 -43.92
CA LEU A 6 50.83 10.67 -43.39
C LEU A 6 50.03 11.98 -43.62
N ALA A 7 49.67 12.66 -42.51
CA ALA A 7 49.41 14.10 -42.34
C ALA A 7 48.24 14.75 -43.13
N LEU A 8 47.53 15.81 -42.69
CA LEU A 8 47.87 16.97 -41.87
C LEU A 8 46.58 17.58 -41.24
N ILE A 9 46.68 18.02 -39.98
CA ILE A 9 46.12 19.24 -39.33
C ILE A 9 44.88 19.94 -39.96
N SER A 10 43.83 20.10 -39.15
CA SER A 10 43.15 21.40 -38.97
C SER A 10 42.53 21.50 -37.57
N LEU A 11 42.87 22.59 -36.88
CA LEU A 11 42.35 22.99 -35.59
C LEU A 11 41.35 24.14 -35.81
N VAL A 12 40.08 23.97 -35.43
CA VAL A 12 39.20 25.04 -34.89
C VAL A 12 38.20 24.38 -33.92
N LEU A 13 38.06 25.00 -32.74
CA LEU A 13 37.25 24.63 -31.57
C LEU A 13 35.76 24.42 -31.85
N VAL A 14 35.16 23.44 -31.16
CA VAL A 14 33.75 23.44 -30.70
C VAL A 14 33.68 22.78 -29.31
N ALA A 15 32.73 23.26 -28.52
CA ALA A 15 32.47 23.12 -27.09
C ALA A 15 32.30 21.71 -26.50
N CYS A 16 32.32 21.69 -25.16
CA CYS A 16 31.96 20.60 -24.25
C CYS A 16 30.68 19.86 -24.67
N GLY A 17 30.72 18.53 -24.59
CA GLY A 17 29.56 17.66 -24.64
C GLY A 17 29.73 16.57 -23.58
N ASP A 18 28.88 16.63 -22.56
CA ASP A 18 28.48 15.48 -21.75
C ASP A 18 27.66 14.56 -22.67
N ASP A 19 28.12 13.33 -22.89
CA ASP A 19 27.45 12.32 -23.73
C ASP A 19 26.94 11.18 -22.83
N ASP A 20 25.97 11.49 -21.95
CA ASP A 20 25.01 10.48 -21.51
C ASP A 20 24.00 10.33 -22.65
N GLY A 21 24.14 9.26 -23.43
CA GLY A 21 23.23 8.96 -24.54
C GLY A 21 21.75 8.89 -24.08
N PRO A 22 20.80 9.13 -25.00
CA PRO A 22 19.37 9.06 -24.69
C PRO A 22 18.98 7.66 -24.19
N PRO A 23 17.90 7.54 -23.37
CA PRO A 23 17.48 6.28 -22.78
C PRO A 23 17.27 5.20 -23.87
N GLY A 24 18.04 4.10 -23.78
CA GLY A 24 17.93 2.94 -24.66
C GLY A 24 19.18 2.51 -25.45
N THR A 25 20.36 3.08 -25.20
CA THR A 25 21.61 2.72 -25.93
C THR A 25 22.63 1.90 -25.12
N GLY A 26 22.29 1.41 -23.92
CA GLY A 26 23.19 0.61 -23.08
C GLY A 26 23.34 -0.86 -23.50
N GLU A 27 24.28 -1.58 -22.90
CA GLU A 27 24.33 -3.05 -23.03
C GLU A 27 23.13 -3.69 -22.32
N PRO A 28 22.48 -4.72 -22.90
CA PRO A 28 21.33 -5.36 -22.29
C PRO A 28 21.74 -6.25 -21.11
N CYS A 29 20.97 -6.21 -20.03
CA CYS A 29 21.25 -6.92 -18.78
C CYS A 29 20.00 -7.59 -18.19
N SER A 30 20.20 -8.48 -17.23
CA SER A 30 19.13 -9.13 -16.47
C SER A 30 19.35 -9.15 -14.96
N LEU A 31 20.59 -8.85 -14.52
CA LEU A 31 21.05 -8.76 -13.15
C LEU A 31 22.18 -7.72 -13.14
N ASP A 32 22.39 -7.04 -12.01
CA ASP A 32 23.39 -5.97 -11.87
C ASP A 32 24.82 -6.47 -12.14
N GLU A 33 25.11 -7.74 -11.82
CA GLU A 33 26.41 -8.38 -12.07
C GLU A 33 26.79 -8.45 -13.57
N HIS A 34 25.82 -8.34 -14.47
CA HIS A 34 26.06 -8.30 -15.92
C HIS A 34 26.53 -6.93 -16.41
N CYS A 35 26.46 -5.90 -15.57
CA CYS A 35 26.79 -4.52 -15.91
C CYS A 35 28.14 -4.05 -15.36
N LEU A 36 28.92 -4.95 -14.74
CA LEU A 36 30.20 -4.59 -14.14
C LEU A 36 31.18 -4.08 -15.20
N ASP A 37 31.50 -2.79 -15.17
CA ASP A 37 32.37 -2.13 -16.14
C ASP A 37 33.86 -2.17 -15.74
N ALA A 38 34.14 -2.76 -14.57
CA ALA A 38 35.45 -2.91 -13.94
C ALA A 38 36.16 -1.60 -13.56
N HIS A 39 35.45 -0.46 -13.54
CA HIS A 39 35.98 0.80 -13.01
C HIS A 39 35.70 0.89 -11.50
N GLU A 40 36.74 1.14 -10.72
CA GLU A 40 36.59 1.35 -9.27
C GLU A 40 35.99 2.75 -9.04
N CYS A 41 34.75 2.80 -8.54
CA CYS A 41 33.92 3.97 -8.12
C CYS A 41 32.60 4.18 -8.87
N THR A 42 32.25 3.31 -9.81
CA THR A 42 30.93 3.29 -10.45
C THR A 42 29.99 2.34 -9.73
N VAL A 43 28.71 2.72 -9.62
CA VAL A 43 27.62 1.80 -9.25
C VAL A 43 26.98 1.33 -10.54
N ASP A 44 27.23 0.07 -10.83
CA ASP A 44 26.76 -0.59 -12.03
C ASP A 44 25.45 -1.30 -11.73
N SER A 45 24.37 -0.85 -12.37
CA SER A 45 23.03 -1.38 -12.13
C SER A 45 22.34 -1.71 -13.44
N CYS A 46 21.55 -2.78 -13.40
CA CYS A 46 20.65 -3.12 -14.48
C CYS A 46 19.35 -2.34 -14.30
N GLY A 47 19.09 -1.41 -15.20
CA GLY A 47 17.86 -0.64 -15.18
C GLY A 47 16.62 -1.52 -15.35
N VAL A 48 15.48 -1.07 -14.84
CA VAL A 48 14.17 -1.73 -15.03
C VAL A 48 13.73 -1.83 -16.50
N ASP A 49 14.41 -1.10 -17.38
CA ASP A 49 14.32 -1.13 -18.84
C ASP A 49 15.21 -2.22 -19.48
N GLY A 50 15.98 -2.96 -18.69
CA GLY A 50 16.83 -4.07 -19.14
C GLY A 50 18.18 -3.62 -19.71
N PHE A 51 18.65 -2.42 -19.36
CA PHE A 51 19.90 -1.85 -19.86
C PHE A 51 20.84 -1.41 -18.73
N CYS A 52 22.15 -1.62 -18.93
CA CYS A 52 23.17 -1.24 -17.95
C CYS A 52 23.30 0.27 -17.78
N ARG A 53 23.50 0.70 -16.54
CA ARG A 53 23.78 2.08 -16.15
C ARG A 53 24.95 2.09 -15.19
N HIS A 54 25.94 2.96 -15.44
CA HIS A 54 27.12 3.12 -14.61
C HIS A 54 27.06 4.53 -14.01
N ALA A 55 26.71 4.63 -12.73
CA ALA A 55 26.60 5.92 -12.05
C ALA A 55 27.90 6.21 -11.27
N PRO A 56 28.61 7.33 -11.52
CA PRO A 56 29.81 7.67 -10.76
C PRO A 56 29.43 8.03 -9.31
N VAL A 57 30.22 7.54 -8.35
CA VAL A 57 30.03 7.82 -6.91
C VAL A 57 31.33 8.31 -6.27
N ASP A 58 31.44 9.63 -6.11
CA ASP A 58 32.63 10.28 -5.55
C ASP A 58 32.97 9.82 -4.12
N ALA A 59 31.96 9.49 -3.31
CA ALA A 59 32.14 9.06 -1.92
C ALA A 59 32.94 7.74 -1.78
N ILE A 60 33.04 6.95 -2.85
CA ILE A 60 33.82 5.70 -2.87
C ILE A 60 35.34 6.00 -3.03
N CYS A 61 35.70 7.16 -3.56
CA CYS A 61 37.09 7.53 -3.87
C CYS A 61 37.88 8.17 -2.73
N GLY A 62 37.31 8.30 -1.53
CA GLY A 62 37.96 8.99 -0.41
C GLY A 62 38.20 10.47 -0.74
N GLU A 63 39.46 10.87 -0.91
CA GLU A 63 39.85 12.25 -1.26
C GLU A 63 39.88 12.51 -2.80
N GLY A 64 39.57 11.51 -3.63
CA GLY A 64 39.54 11.62 -5.10
C GLY A 64 38.15 11.89 -5.70
N VAL A 65 38.09 12.22 -6.99
CA VAL A 65 36.84 12.43 -7.76
C VAL A 65 36.64 11.27 -8.74
N CYS A 66 35.40 10.82 -8.93
CA CYS A 66 35.08 9.72 -9.83
C CYS A 66 34.94 10.24 -11.27
N ALA A 67 35.79 9.75 -12.18
CA ALA A 67 35.75 10.11 -13.59
C ALA A 67 35.13 8.97 -14.42
N PRO A 68 34.10 9.23 -15.25
CA PRO A 68 33.62 8.26 -16.23
C PRO A 68 34.80 7.78 -17.09
N ASP A 69 34.94 6.46 -17.26
CA ASP A 69 36.01 5.75 -17.99
C ASP A 69 37.38 5.62 -17.30
N ARG A 70 37.59 6.18 -16.10
CA ARG A 70 38.90 6.13 -15.43
C ARG A 70 38.88 5.67 -13.97
N GLY A 71 37.71 5.59 -13.35
CA GLY A 71 37.57 5.28 -11.92
C GLY A 71 38.08 6.43 -11.04
N CYS A 72 38.46 6.13 -9.80
CA CYS A 72 38.95 7.15 -8.86
C CYS A 72 40.23 7.83 -9.36
N VAL A 73 40.18 9.15 -9.54
CA VAL A 73 41.36 9.97 -9.85
C VAL A 73 41.61 10.99 -8.74
N THR A 74 42.87 11.12 -8.32
CA THR A 74 43.26 12.00 -7.19
C THR A 74 43.77 13.37 -7.62
N ASP A 75 43.75 13.70 -8.91
CA ASP A 75 44.20 15.02 -9.38
C ASP A 75 43.66 15.34 -10.78
N LEU A 76 42.98 16.48 -10.93
CA LEU A 76 42.45 16.99 -12.19
C LEU A 76 43.30 18.14 -12.75
N ASP A 77 44.58 18.24 -12.39
CA ASP A 77 45.50 19.18 -13.04
C ASP A 77 46.73 18.46 -13.63
N GLY A 78 46.81 18.45 -14.96
CA GLY A 78 47.99 17.96 -15.67
C GLY A 78 49.16 18.96 -15.55
N GLY A 79 50.34 18.47 -15.18
CA GLY A 79 51.55 19.29 -15.19
C GLY A 79 52.83 18.54 -14.82
N PHE A 80 53.66 18.32 -15.84
CA PHE A 80 55.01 17.76 -15.89
C PHE A 80 56.05 18.25 -14.85
N ASP A 81 57.00 17.34 -14.58
CA ASP A 81 58.44 17.51 -14.26
C ASP A 81 58.97 17.65 -12.80
N ASP A 82 59.58 16.54 -12.36
CA ASP A 82 60.97 16.36 -11.88
C ASP A 82 61.43 16.71 -10.43
N ALA A 83 62.03 15.67 -9.82
CA ALA A 83 63.09 15.61 -8.81
C ALA A 83 63.05 16.40 -7.47
N GLY A 84 62.93 15.63 -6.37
CA GLY A 84 64.08 15.46 -5.46
C GLY A 84 64.01 16.02 -4.02
N VAL A 85 64.53 15.18 -3.11
CA VAL A 85 65.27 15.49 -1.86
C VAL A 85 64.54 15.28 -0.52
N ARG A 86 65.32 14.67 0.39
CA ARG A 86 65.07 14.11 1.72
C ARG A 86 65.18 15.16 2.84
N ASP A 87 64.62 14.86 4.01
CA ASP A 87 65.29 14.66 5.32
C ASP A 87 64.53 15.23 6.54
N GLY A 88 64.48 14.40 7.61
CA GLY A 88 64.43 14.76 9.05
C GLY A 88 63.05 15.12 9.63
N GLY A 89 62.61 14.66 10.81
CA GLY A 89 63.24 13.94 11.93
C GLY A 89 62.86 14.58 13.28
N GLY A 90 62.52 13.75 14.28
CA GLY A 90 62.55 14.05 15.73
C GLY A 90 61.19 14.44 16.38
N SER A 91 60.63 13.66 17.32
CA SER A 91 60.99 13.46 18.77
C SER A 91 60.25 14.47 19.66
N ASP A 92 59.70 14.23 20.85
CA ASP A 92 59.45 13.11 21.79
C ASP A 92 58.59 13.70 22.96
N ASP A 93 58.17 12.86 23.90
CA ASP A 93 57.90 13.12 25.35
C ASP A 93 56.46 13.35 25.88
N ASP A 94 55.81 12.23 26.25
CA ASP A 94 55.53 11.73 27.62
C ASP A 94 54.90 12.57 28.77
N GLY A 95 53.82 11.97 29.34
CA GLY A 95 53.52 11.86 30.79
C GLY A 95 52.69 12.98 31.44
N GLY A 96 51.68 12.78 32.30
CA GLY A 96 51.16 11.63 33.02
C GLY A 96 50.53 12.07 34.37
N THR A 97 49.25 11.73 34.58
CA THR A 97 48.58 11.37 35.86
C THR A 97 48.40 12.37 37.03
N THR A 98 47.17 12.54 37.54
CA THR A 98 46.61 11.97 38.81
C THR A 98 45.45 12.80 39.41
N GLU A 99 44.58 12.08 40.13
CA GLU A 99 43.25 12.39 40.69
C GLU A 99 43.21 13.32 41.93
N ARG A 100 42.05 13.96 42.19
CA ARG A 100 41.17 13.77 43.39
C ARG A 100 40.09 14.86 43.58
N ASP A 101 38.84 14.39 43.70
CA ASP A 101 37.82 14.53 44.77
C ASP A 101 37.46 15.88 45.47
N GLY A 102 36.14 16.05 45.72
CA GLY A 102 35.52 16.85 46.79
C GLY A 102 34.49 17.92 46.34
N SER A 103 33.19 17.60 46.17
CA SER A 103 32.04 17.82 47.11
C SER A 103 31.85 19.29 47.57
N VAL A 104 30.68 19.97 47.57
CA VAL A 104 29.38 19.73 48.25
C VAL A 104 28.39 20.87 47.92
N GLY A 105 27.08 20.63 48.07
CA GLY A 105 26.06 21.70 48.25
C GLY A 105 24.61 21.21 48.23
N LEU A 106 23.97 21.15 49.40
CA LEU A 106 22.56 20.79 49.67
C LEU A 106 21.80 21.98 50.28
N ASP A 107 20.53 22.17 49.89
CA ASP A 107 19.29 22.41 50.69
C ASP A 107 18.17 22.89 49.72
N GLY A 108 16.85 22.73 49.89
CA GLY A 108 15.99 22.12 50.89
C GLY A 108 14.56 22.72 50.79
N SER A 109 13.51 21.91 50.60
CA SER A 109 12.13 22.07 51.16
C SER A 109 11.17 21.07 50.48
N VAL A 110 10.71 19.99 51.13
CA VAL A 110 9.58 19.78 52.07
C VAL A 110 8.18 20.18 51.58
N GLY A 111 7.31 19.16 51.46
CA GLY A 111 5.84 19.23 51.37
C GLY A 111 5.25 17.82 51.38
N LEU A 112 4.57 17.47 52.48
CA LEU A 112 4.02 16.15 52.82
C LEU A 112 2.51 16.06 52.50
N ASP A 113 2.09 14.96 51.89
CA ASP A 113 0.98 14.06 52.28
C ASP A 113 1.19 12.75 51.47
N GLY A 114 0.81 11.54 51.83
CA GLY A 114 -0.04 11.01 52.89
C GLY A 114 -0.46 9.61 52.44
N SER A 115 0.44 8.64 52.64
CA SER A 115 0.30 7.17 52.63
C SER A 115 -1.08 6.55 52.38
N VAL A 116 -1.16 5.60 51.43
CA VAL A 116 -1.56 4.21 51.75
C VAL A 116 -0.83 3.23 50.80
N ASP A 117 0.22 2.58 51.30
CA ASP A 117 0.76 1.36 50.71
C ASP A 117 -0.04 0.18 51.27
N GLY A 118 -0.81 -0.48 50.39
CA GLY A 118 -1.33 -1.83 50.59
C GLY A 118 -0.65 -2.75 49.59
N GLY A 119 0.36 -3.48 50.04
CA GLY A 119 1.12 -4.42 49.21
C GLY A 119 0.32 -5.63 48.76
N ALA A 120 0.69 -6.09 47.57
CA ALA A 120 0.66 -7.45 47.03
C ALA A 120 -0.62 -8.29 47.25
N ASP A 121 -1.33 -8.53 46.16
CA ASP A 121 -1.75 -9.87 45.77
C ASP A 121 -1.82 -9.98 44.25
N GLY A 122 -1.09 -10.96 43.70
CA GLY A 122 -1.23 -11.40 42.32
C GLY A 122 -2.59 -12.09 42.14
N GLY A 123 -3.61 -11.30 41.83
CA GLY A 123 -4.92 -11.78 41.43
C GLY A 123 -5.05 -11.78 39.91
N SER A 124 -5.37 -12.94 39.34
CA SER A 124 -5.96 -13.07 38.00
C SER A 124 -6.93 -11.92 37.76
N ALA A 125 -6.73 -11.19 36.66
CA ALA A 125 -7.56 -10.05 36.24
C ALA A 125 -9.02 -10.51 36.03
N THR A 126 -9.77 -10.56 37.12
CA THR A 126 -11.18 -10.88 37.16
C THR A 126 -11.91 -9.54 37.24
N CYS A 127 -12.70 -9.26 36.21
CA CYS A 127 -13.55 -8.08 36.17
C CYS A 127 -14.94 -8.40 36.73
N SER A 128 -15.64 -7.37 37.20
CA SER A 128 -17.05 -7.51 37.59
C SER A 128 -17.93 -7.50 36.34
N ASP A 129 -18.76 -8.52 36.15
CA ASP A 129 -19.66 -8.64 35.00
C ASP A 129 -20.46 -7.35 34.75
N GLY A 130 -20.50 -6.92 33.49
CA GLY A 130 -21.08 -5.64 33.06
C GLY A 130 -20.18 -4.41 33.22
N ALA A 131 -19.00 -4.53 33.84
CA ALA A 131 -18.01 -3.45 33.83
C ALA A 131 -17.55 -3.17 32.39
N ARG A 132 -17.45 -1.89 32.03
CA ARG A 132 -16.97 -1.46 30.72
C ARG A 132 -15.62 -0.80 30.86
N ARG A 133 -14.72 -1.04 29.91
CA ARG A 133 -13.41 -0.37 29.84
C ARG A 133 -13.05 -0.04 28.40
N CYS A 134 -12.05 0.81 28.23
CA CYS A 134 -11.43 1.05 26.94
C CYS A 134 -10.12 0.29 26.81
N ASP A 135 -9.90 -0.32 25.65
CA ASP A 135 -8.65 -0.93 25.23
C ASP A 135 -8.31 -0.41 23.83
N GLY A 136 -7.48 0.65 23.77
CA GLY A 136 -7.35 1.46 22.55
C GLY A 136 -8.70 2.08 22.16
N SER A 137 -9.11 1.92 20.90
CA SER A 137 -10.42 2.34 20.38
C SER A 137 -11.54 1.30 20.59
N ALA A 138 -11.29 0.24 21.37
CA ALA A 138 -12.27 -0.79 21.72
C ALA A 138 -12.98 -0.45 23.03
N VAL A 139 -14.31 -0.53 23.06
CA VAL A 139 -15.03 -0.74 24.32
C VAL A 139 -15.09 -2.24 24.58
N GLN A 140 -14.62 -2.65 25.75
CA GLN A 140 -14.77 -4.02 26.23
C GLN A 140 -15.75 -4.06 27.38
N VAL A 141 -16.60 -5.08 27.41
CA VAL A 141 -17.52 -5.38 28.52
C VAL A 141 -17.08 -6.67 29.20
N CYS A 142 -17.14 -6.68 30.53
CA CYS A 142 -16.85 -7.87 31.30
C CYS A 142 -18.01 -8.87 31.20
N THR A 143 -17.72 -10.07 30.70
CA THR A 143 -18.64 -11.21 30.67
C THR A 143 -17.93 -12.43 31.24
N GLY A 144 -18.49 -13.06 32.28
CA GLY A 144 -17.88 -14.25 32.89
C GLY A 144 -16.49 -14.00 33.48
N GLY A 145 -16.25 -12.79 34.00
CA GLY A 145 -14.96 -12.38 34.57
C GLY A 145 -13.87 -12.05 33.54
N THR A 146 -14.18 -12.07 32.24
CA THR A 146 -13.27 -11.71 31.14
C THR A 146 -13.81 -10.51 30.37
N PHE A 147 -12.94 -9.57 30.01
CA PHE A 147 -13.33 -8.45 29.15
C PHE A 147 -13.39 -8.91 27.69
N GLU A 148 -14.60 -8.93 27.14
CA GLU A 148 -14.89 -9.24 25.73
C GLU A 148 -15.12 -7.94 24.95
N LEU A 149 -14.84 -7.95 23.64
CA LEU A 149 -15.11 -6.81 22.77
C LEU A 149 -16.63 -6.56 22.67
N ASP A 150 -17.07 -5.35 23.02
CA ASP A 150 -18.48 -4.93 22.93
C ASP A 150 -18.72 -4.09 21.67
N GLU A 151 -17.97 -2.99 21.51
CA GLU A 151 -18.08 -2.09 20.36
C GLU A 151 -16.72 -1.49 19.98
N MET A 152 -16.53 -1.21 18.69
CA MET A 152 -15.35 -0.53 18.17
C MET A 152 -15.68 0.92 17.85
N CYS A 153 -14.91 1.84 18.42
CA CYS A 153 -15.17 3.25 18.29
C CYS A 153 -14.52 3.80 17.01
N ALA A 154 -15.32 4.52 16.24
CA ALA A 154 -14.86 5.22 15.02
C ALA A 154 -13.85 6.33 15.32
N LEU A 155 -14.00 6.98 16.46
CA LEU A 155 -13.27 8.19 16.82
C LEU A 155 -12.28 7.95 17.95
N ASP A 156 -12.79 7.50 19.11
CA ASP A 156 -12.02 7.25 20.32
C ASP A 156 -12.87 6.45 21.33
N CYS A 157 -12.24 5.76 22.28
CA CYS A 157 -12.90 5.14 23.42
C CYS A 157 -12.52 5.88 24.70
N ARG A 158 -13.51 6.39 25.43
CA ARG A 158 -13.27 7.02 26.73
C ARG A 158 -14.26 6.53 27.78
N ALA A 159 -13.74 6.12 28.94
CA ALA A 159 -14.53 5.66 30.08
C ALA A 159 -15.48 4.48 29.77
N GLY A 160 -15.05 3.54 28.90
CA GLY A 160 -15.85 2.37 28.54
C GLY A 160 -17.03 2.67 27.62
N ALA A 161 -16.95 3.75 26.85
CA ALA A 161 -17.93 4.11 25.84
C ALA A 161 -17.25 4.76 24.63
N CYS A 162 -17.86 4.61 23.45
CA CYS A 162 -17.40 5.31 22.27
C CYS A 162 -17.67 6.80 22.34
N VAL A 163 -16.65 7.59 22.02
CA VAL A 163 -16.78 9.02 21.82
C VAL A 163 -17.55 9.24 20.52
N THR A 164 -18.69 9.90 20.61
CA THR A 164 -19.58 10.16 19.46
C THR A 164 -19.35 11.52 18.83
N GLU A 165 -18.63 12.42 19.50
CA GLU A 165 -18.27 13.75 18.99
C GLU A 165 -16.79 14.01 19.24
N VAL A 166 -16.03 14.22 18.16
CA VAL A 166 -14.68 14.76 18.25
C VAL A 166 -14.76 16.26 18.04
N THR A 167 -14.18 16.99 18.99
CA THR A 167 -13.80 18.39 18.80
C THR A 167 -12.30 18.46 18.98
N CYS A 168 -11.57 18.40 17.89
CA CYS A 168 -10.13 18.62 17.88
C CYS A 168 -9.82 20.00 17.28
N THR A 169 -8.69 20.57 17.67
CA THR A 169 -8.21 21.81 17.05
C THR A 169 -7.78 21.47 15.62
N PRO A 170 -8.34 22.12 14.57
CA PRO A 170 -7.95 21.84 13.19
C PRO A 170 -6.43 21.87 13.01
N SER A 171 -5.91 20.91 12.25
CA SER A 171 -4.47 20.73 12.01
C SER A 171 -3.63 20.34 13.23
N ALA A 172 -4.23 20.08 14.40
CA ALA A 172 -3.51 19.48 15.51
C ALA A 172 -3.12 18.03 15.19
N TYR A 173 -2.01 17.56 15.74
CA TYR A 173 -1.52 16.19 15.57
C TYR A 173 -1.71 15.40 16.88
N ARG A 174 -1.96 14.08 16.76
CA ARG A 174 -1.98 13.15 17.90
C ARG A 174 -1.40 11.79 17.51
N CYS A 175 -1.08 11.00 18.53
CA CYS A 175 -0.71 9.59 18.37
C CYS A 175 -1.90 8.68 18.67
N ASN A 176 -2.08 7.66 17.83
CA ASN A 176 -2.97 6.53 18.07
C ASN A 176 -2.15 5.24 17.90
N GLY A 177 -1.60 4.74 19.01
CA GLY A 177 -0.55 3.72 18.98
C GLY A 177 0.67 4.24 18.20
N ARG A 178 1.12 3.50 17.19
CA ARG A 178 2.19 3.93 16.26
C ARG A 178 1.69 4.81 15.10
N GLY A 179 0.38 5.04 14.98
CA GLY A 179 -0.18 5.89 13.93
C GLY A 179 -0.16 7.37 14.31
N VAL A 180 0.35 8.22 13.42
CA VAL A 180 0.19 9.67 13.51
C VAL A 180 -1.12 10.05 12.82
N GLU A 181 -1.93 10.83 13.53
CA GLU A 181 -3.19 11.36 13.02
C GLU A 181 -3.19 12.89 13.06
N VAL A 182 -3.86 13.52 12.10
CA VAL A 182 -4.06 14.98 12.04
C VAL A 182 -5.56 15.29 12.12
N CYS A 183 -5.92 16.31 12.89
CA CYS A 183 -7.28 16.78 12.98
C CYS A 183 -7.70 17.40 11.64
N ASN A 184 -8.85 16.96 11.11
CA ASN A 184 -9.39 17.49 9.87
C ASN A 184 -9.73 18.99 9.98
N THR A 185 -9.92 19.64 8.84
CA THR A 185 -10.10 21.10 8.78
C THR A 185 -11.36 21.59 9.51
N SER A 186 -12.36 20.72 9.68
CA SER A 186 -13.61 21.00 10.39
C SER A 186 -13.55 20.74 11.89
N GLY A 187 -12.48 20.12 12.40
CA GLY A 187 -12.36 19.77 13.82
C GLY A 187 -13.18 18.55 14.24
N THR A 188 -13.70 17.75 13.30
CA THR A 188 -14.69 16.69 13.53
C THR A 188 -14.15 15.26 13.41
N ALA A 189 -12.95 15.07 12.84
CA ALA A 189 -12.33 13.75 12.72
C ALA A 189 -10.80 13.83 12.73
N TRP A 190 -10.18 12.69 13.06
CA TRP A 190 -8.74 12.49 13.01
C TRP A 190 -8.38 11.64 11.80
N LEU A 191 -7.53 12.18 10.93
CA LEU A 191 -7.14 11.58 9.66
C LEU A 191 -5.77 10.93 9.79
N PHE A 192 -5.65 9.70 9.30
CA PHE A 192 -4.36 9.02 9.24
C PHE A 192 -3.35 9.77 8.37
N VAL A 193 -2.15 9.99 8.90
CA VAL A 193 -1.02 10.59 8.18
C VAL A 193 0.00 9.51 7.82
N GLN A 194 0.54 8.83 8.82
CA GLN A 194 1.63 7.87 8.66
C GLN A 194 1.70 6.90 9.84
N THR A 195 2.41 5.78 9.68
CA THR A 195 2.76 4.86 10.76
C THR A 195 4.23 5.00 11.09
N CYS A 196 4.54 5.14 12.36
CA CYS A 196 5.91 5.21 12.85
C CYS A 196 6.56 3.83 12.92
N ALA A 197 7.81 3.74 12.45
CA ALA A 197 8.59 2.51 12.48
C ALA A 197 8.84 1.98 13.89
N SER A 198 9.08 2.87 14.86
CA SER A 198 9.37 2.50 16.25
C SER A 198 8.28 2.96 17.22
N GLU A 199 8.07 4.26 17.36
CA GLU A 199 7.11 4.82 18.31
C GLU A 199 6.56 6.17 17.81
N CYS A 200 5.34 6.50 18.24
CA CYS A 200 4.74 7.81 18.07
C CYS A 200 4.69 8.51 19.43
N ASP A 201 5.26 9.71 19.52
CA ASP A 201 5.15 10.58 20.69
C ASP A 201 4.66 11.96 20.29
N ALA A 202 3.72 12.52 21.05
CA ALA A 202 3.13 13.84 20.85
C ALA A 202 2.67 14.18 19.40
N GLY A 203 2.18 13.17 18.66
CA GLY A 203 1.72 13.33 17.27
C GLY A 203 2.84 13.26 16.22
N LEU A 204 4.01 12.73 16.59
CA LEU A 204 5.18 12.63 15.72
C LEU A 204 5.83 11.27 15.85
N CYS A 205 6.42 10.79 14.77
CA CYS A 205 7.26 9.60 14.84
C CYS A 205 8.59 9.94 15.51
N VAL A 206 8.97 9.18 16.53
CA VAL A 206 10.28 9.27 17.16
C VAL A 206 11.13 8.08 16.74
N GLY A 207 12.46 8.22 16.73
CA GLY A 207 13.39 7.15 16.36
C GLY A 207 13.78 7.09 14.87
N ALA A 208 14.26 5.91 14.45
CA ALA A 208 14.78 5.65 13.10
C ALA A 208 13.70 5.87 12.02
N CYS A 209 14.14 6.29 10.85
CA CYS A 209 13.33 6.70 9.70
C CYS A 209 13.92 6.20 8.39
N GLU A 210 13.16 6.24 7.30
CA GLU A 210 13.69 5.87 5.99
C GLU A 210 14.63 6.98 5.48
N PRO A 211 15.89 6.66 5.12
CA PRO A 211 16.85 7.65 4.64
C PRO A 211 16.30 8.57 3.54
N GLY A 212 16.39 9.88 3.75
CA GLY A 212 15.91 10.88 2.78
C GLY A 212 14.40 11.15 2.78
N GLU A 213 13.61 10.39 3.54
CA GLU A 213 12.18 10.63 3.71
C GLU A 213 11.91 12.03 4.25
N GLN A 214 10.82 12.68 3.80
CA GLN A 214 10.38 13.98 4.31
C GLN A 214 9.05 13.86 5.05
N ARG A 215 8.91 14.62 6.13
CA ARG A 215 7.68 14.67 6.94
C ARG A 215 7.36 16.07 7.43
N CYS A 216 6.15 16.22 7.94
CA CYS A 216 5.72 17.41 8.65
C CYS A 216 5.77 17.20 10.16
N ASN A 217 6.48 18.09 10.86
CA ASN A 217 6.47 18.25 12.30
C ASN A 217 5.92 19.63 12.65
N GLY A 218 4.60 19.72 12.86
CA GLY A 218 3.91 21.00 12.95
C GLY A 218 4.08 21.81 11.67
N THR A 219 4.75 22.96 11.75
CA THR A 219 5.07 23.80 10.58
C THR A 219 6.45 23.49 9.97
N ARG A 220 7.20 22.52 10.50
CA ARG A 220 8.56 22.20 10.02
C ARG A 220 8.52 21.04 9.05
N VAL A 221 9.16 21.20 7.90
CA VAL A 221 9.53 20.09 7.02
C VAL A 221 10.81 19.48 7.56
N GLU A 222 10.75 18.24 7.99
CA GLU A 222 11.91 17.48 8.44
C GLU A 222 12.30 16.44 7.38
N ARG A 223 13.59 16.19 7.23
CA ARG A 223 14.15 15.12 6.41
C ARG A 223 14.98 14.18 7.25
N CYS A 224 14.79 12.88 7.01
CA CYS A 224 15.57 11.84 7.63
C CYS A 224 17.01 11.84 7.11
N SER A 225 17.98 11.66 8.01
CA SER A 225 19.40 11.57 7.65
C SER A 225 19.68 10.38 6.74
N ALA A 226 20.78 10.41 5.99
CA ALA A 226 21.16 9.32 5.07
C ALA A 226 21.37 7.98 5.80
N GLU A 227 21.68 8.04 7.09
CA GLU A 227 21.87 6.88 7.96
C GLU A 227 20.55 6.35 8.53
N GLY A 228 19.42 7.02 8.30
CA GLY A 228 18.11 6.61 8.80
C GLY A 228 17.93 6.81 10.30
N THR A 229 18.79 7.61 10.95
CA THR A 229 18.88 7.67 12.42
C THR A 229 18.28 8.92 13.04
N ALA A 230 18.19 10.01 12.29
CA ALA A 230 17.76 11.29 12.83
C ALA A 230 16.96 12.13 11.83
N TRP A 231 16.03 12.93 12.35
CA TRP A 231 15.30 13.93 11.58
C TRP A 231 15.98 15.30 11.73
N SER A 232 16.14 16.00 10.62
CA SER A 232 16.67 17.36 10.58
C SER A 232 15.69 18.28 9.86
N THR A 233 15.51 19.50 10.35
CA THR A 233 14.63 20.47 9.69
C THR A 233 15.28 20.99 8.43
N VAL A 234 14.58 20.80 7.31
CA VAL A 234 14.96 21.33 6.00
C VAL A 234 14.39 22.73 5.82
N GLU A 235 13.15 22.92 6.25
CA GLU A 235 12.41 24.17 6.06
C GLU A 235 11.39 24.36 7.19
N THR A 236 11.07 25.61 7.51
CA THR A 236 9.95 25.95 8.41
C THR A 236 8.94 26.76 7.63
N CYS A 237 7.74 26.23 7.47
CA CYS A 237 6.65 26.81 6.71
C CYS A 237 6.06 28.03 7.43
N SER A 238 5.70 29.05 6.66
CA SER A 238 4.99 30.24 7.14
C SER A 238 3.55 29.95 7.57
N THR A 239 2.91 28.96 6.92
CA THR A 239 1.53 28.54 7.19
C THR A 239 1.50 27.18 7.86
N PHE A 240 1.35 26.10 7.08
CA PHE A 240 1.33 24.73 7.55
C PHE A 240 2.17 23.84 6.64
N CYS A 241 2.62 22.72 7.20
CA CYS A 241 3.26 21.66 6.45
C CYS A 241 2.22 20.59 6.12
N ALA A 242 2.18 20.13 4.87
CA ALA A 242 1.38 18.97 4.48
C ALA A 242 2.23 18.00 3.63
N TYR A 243 2.17 16.71 3.96
CA TYR A 243 2.86 15.63 3.23
C TYR A 243 4.37 15.87 2.99
N GLY A 244 5.07 16.42 3.98
CA GLY A 244 6.50 16.70 3.88
C GLY A 244 6.84 17.94 3.03
N THR A 245 5.85 18.77 2.69
CA THR A 245 6.03 20.00 1.90
C THR A 245 5.36 21.19 2.56
N CYS A 246 5.91 22.39 2.36
CA CYS A 246 5.28 23.61 2.84
C CYS A 246 4.10 24.01 1.94
N ALA A 247 2.96 24.31 2.56
CA ALA A 247 1.86 24.95 1.86
C ALA A 247 2.25 26.39 1.52
N LEU A 248 1.86 26.82 0.32
CA LEU A 248 2.04 28.20 -0.11
C LEU A 248 1.00 29.10 0.58
N ASP A 249 1.39 30.29 1.02
CA ASP A 249 0.45 31.29 1.56
C ASP A 249 -0.62 31.68 0.52
N GLY A 250 -0.23 31.69 -0.75
CA GLY A 250 -1.07 31.96 -1.91
C GLY A 250 -0.30 31.66 -3.19
N LEU A 251 -1.00 31.42 -4.29
CA LEU A 251 -0.38 31.16 -5.59
C LEU A 251 -0.96 32.11 -6.65
N ASP A 252 -0.20 33.14 -7.00
CA ASP A 252 -0.54 34.09 -8.05
C ASP A 252 0.29 33.82 -9.32
N VAL A 253 -0.32 33.18 -10.30
CA VAL A 253 0.28 32.85 -11.59
C VAL A 253 0.09 34.04 -12.54
N ALA A 254 0.99 35.01 -12.44
CA ALA A 254 1.02 36.21 -13.27
C ALA A 254 1.81 36.04 -14.59
N ALA A 255 2.59 34.97 -14.71
CA ALA A 255 3.34 34.57 -15.90
C ALA A 255 3.32 33.04 -16.06
N ASP A 256 3.70 32.55 -17.24
CA ASP A 256 3.77 31.11 -17.50
C ASP A 256 4.60 30.39 -16.43
N THR A 257 3.99 29.44 -15.74
CA THR A 257 4.57 28.75 -14.59
C THR A 257 4.36 27.24 -14.76
N ALA A 258 5.33 26.43 -14.37
CA ALA A 258 5.22 24.98 -14.41
C ALA A 258 5.09 24.43 -12.98
N LEU A 259 4.05 23.62 -12.73
CA LEU A 259 3.84 22.88 -11.48
C LEU A 259 3.34 21.47 -11.79
N ASP A 260 3.79 20.50 -11.01
CA ASP A 260 3.40 19.10 -11.09
C ASP A 260 3.18 18.53 -9.69
N GLY A 261 2.50 17.39 -9.58
CA GLY A 261 2.23 16.71 -8.33
C GLY A 261 1.11 17.35 -7.51
N ASP A 262 1.13 17.13 -6.20
CA ASP A 262 0.16 17.72 -5.27
C ASP A 262 0.72 19.03 -4.71
N VAL A 263 0.01 20.15 -4.98
CA VAL A 263 0.37 21.49 -4.50
C VAL A 263 -0.67 21.96 -3.49
N TRP A 264 -0.19 22.29 -2.29
CA TRP A 264 -1.00 22.80 -1.18
C TRP A 264 -0.87 24.32 -1.07
N VAL A 265 -2.00 25.01 -0.96
CA VAL A 265 -2.09 26.46 -0.82
C VAL A 265 -3.06 26.77 0.31
N ASP A 266 -2.63 27.50 1.33
CA ASP A 266 -3.50 27.91 2.45
C ASP A 266 -4.52 28.97 2.00
N GLY A 267 -4.05 29.93 1.19
CA GLY A 267 -4.85 30.99 0.62
C GLY A 267 -5.50 30.63 -0.72
N ASP A 268 -5.42 31.58 -1.64
CA ASP A 268 -6.09 31.51 -2.93
C ASP A 268 -5.10 31.18 -4.06
N VAL A 269 -5.58 30.43 -5.04
CA VAL A 269 -4.89 30.24 -6.32
C VAL A 269 -5.54 31.15 -7.36
N LEU A 270 -4.74 32.00 -8.00
CA LEU A 270 -5.16 32.89 -9.07
C LEU A 270 -4.31 32.66 -10.31
N VAL A 271 -4.93 32.23 -11.41
CA VAL A 271 -4.29 32.17 -12.73
C VAL A 271 -4.75 33.37 -13.54
N ARG A 272 -3.85 34.34 -13.72
CA ARG A 272 -4.18 35.64 -14.32
C ARG A 272 -4.40 35.56 -15.82
N SER A 273 -5.14 36.53 -16.35
CA SER A 273 -5.26 36.75 -17.79
C SER A 273 -3.90 36.83 -18.48
N GLY A 274 -3.68 36.01 -19.51
CA GLY A 274 -2.44 35.96 -20.29
C GLY A 274 -1.37 35.02 -19.75
N ALA A 275 -1.57 34.39 -18.58
CA ALA A 275 -0.66 33.41 -18.02
C ALA A 275 -1.13 31.97 -18.23
N THR A 276 -0.19 31.04 -18.37
CA THR A 276 -0.44 29.60 -18.47
C THR A 276 0.21 28.86 -17.30
N LEU A 277 -0.59 28.20 -16.47
CA LEU A 277 -0.10 27.21 -15.53
C LEU A 277 0.03 25.86 -16.25
N ARG A 278 1.26 25.38 -16.41
CA ARG A 278 1.58 24.15 -17.13
C ARG A 278 1.89 23.03 -16.13
N SER A 279 1.49 21.81 -16.49
CA SER A 279 1.94 20.59 -15.80
C SER A 279 2.65 19.68 -16.80
N PRO A 280 3.98 19.83 -16.97
CA PRO A 280 4.79 19.00 -17.86
C PRO A 280 4.76 17.50 -17.53
N GLY A 281 4.75 17.15 -16.24
CA GLY A 281 4.56 15.78 -15.76
C GLY A 281 3.17 15.21 -16.05
N GLY A 282 2.23 16.07 -16.44
CA GLY A 282 0.87 15.71 -16.85
C GLY A 282 -0.02 15.21 -15.71
N ASP A 283 0.28 15.65 -14.50
CA ASP A 283 -0.48 15.33 -13.28
C ASP A 283 -0.30 16.41 -12.24
N LEU A 284 -1.40 17.12 -12.00
CA LEU A 284 -1.43 18.26 -11.10
C LEU A 284 -2.68 18.19 -10.22
N THR A 285 -2.48 18.33 -8.92
CA THR A 285 -3.53 18.62 -7.96
C THR A 285 -3.27 19.96 -7.32
N LEU A 286 -4.25 20.85 -7.36
CA LEU A 286 -4.23 22.10 -6.61
C LEU A 286 -5.25 22.00 -5.48
N ARG A 287 -4.79 22.25 -4.25
CA ARG A 287 -5.62 22.31 -3.05
C ARG A 287 -5.53 23.69 -2.45
N ALA A 288 -6.66 24.38 -2.35
CA ALA A 288 -6.68 25.77 -1.91
C ALA A 288 -7.99 26.14 -1.20
N ARG A 289 -8.05 27.35 -0.62
CA ARG A 289 -9.33 27.91 -0.18
C ARG A 289 -10.21 28.25 -1.37
N THR A 290 -9.68 28.99 -2.33
CA THR A 290 -10.32 29.25 -3.63
C THR A 290 -9.34 29.02 -4.79
N ILE A 291 -9.88 28.67 -5.96
CA ILE A 291 -9.10 28.58 -7.20
C ILE A 291 -9.82 29.38 -8.28
N THR A 292 -9.14 30.36 -8.88
CA THR A 292 -9.68 31.23 -9.92
C THR A 292 -8.79 31.19 -11.16
N VAL A 293 -9.36 30.80 -12.29
CA VAL A 293 -8.75 30.93 -13.62
C VAL A 293 -9.46 32.07 -14.34
N GLU A 294 -8.80 33.23 -14.43
CA GLU A 294 -9.38 34.43 -15.06
C GLU A 294 -9.63 34.23 -16.56
N ALA A 295 -10.51 35.05 -17.12
CA ALA A 295 -10.67 35.09 -18.58
C ALA A 295 -9.33 35.44 -19.23
N GLY A 296 -8.91 34.64 -20.22
CA GLY A 296 -7.59 34.76 -20.84
C GLY A 296 -6.45 34.04 -20.10
N GLY A 297 -6.66 33.56 -18.86
CA GLY A 297 -5.74 32.66 -18.17
C GLY A 297 -5.95 31.21 -18.59
N SER A 298 -4.95 30.36 -18.41
CA SER A 298 -5.09 28.94 -18.75
C SER A 298 -4.33 27.97 -17.85
N ILE A 299 -4.86 26.75 -17.72
CA ILE A 299 -4.19 25.59 -17.13
C ILE A 299 -4.04 24.53 -18.23
N ALA A 300 -2.81 24.09 -18.48
CA ALA A 300 -2.50 23.11 -19.51
C ALA A 300 -1.72 21.93 -18.93
N VAL A 301 -2.37 20.77 -18.88
CA VAL A 301 -1.77 19.53 -18.37
C VAL A 301 -1.29 18.69 -19.54
N ALA A 302 -0.01 18.33 -19.53
CA ALA A 302 0.62 17.58 -20.61
C ALA A 302 0.02 16.18 -20.74
N ALA A 303 0.05 15.68 -21.97
CA ALA A 303 -0.39 14.33 -22.29
C ALA A 303 0.74 13.33 -22.04
N THR A 304 0.59 12.56 -20.96
CA THR A 304 1.60 11.62 -20.44
C THR A 304 0.99 10.24 -20.15
N GLY A 305 -0.26 10.03 -20.56
CA GLY A 305 -0.96 8.76 -20.40
C GLY A 305 -0.34 7.65 -21.25
N GLN A 306 0.45 6.79 -20.59
CA GLN A 306 1.13 5.63 -21.18
C GLN A 306 0.72 4.30 -20.51
N GLY A 307 -0.33 4.33 -19.69
CA GLY A 307 -0.85 3.14 -19.01
C GLY A 307 -1.41 2.09 -19.98
N THR A 308 -1.65 0.90 -19.46
CA THR A 308 -2.29 -0.20 -20.22
C THR A 308 -3.80 -0.07 -20.27
N GLU A 309 -4.41 0.61 -19.29
CA GLU A 309 -5.85 0.87 -19.25
C GLU A 309 -6.29 1.72 -20.44
N GLY A 310 -7.30 1.22 -21.17
CA GLY A 310 -7.79 1.87 -22.37
C GLY A 310 -6.75 2.01 -23.48
N ALA A 311 -5.61 1.30 -23.44
CA ALA A 311 -4.62 1.39 -24.50
C ALA A 311 -5.20 0.94 -25.85
N GLY A 312 -4.89 1.70 -26.90
CA GLY A 312 -5.21 1.30 -28.27
C GLY A 312 -4.44 0.05 -28.66
N GLN A 313 -5.07 -0.82 -29.45
CA GLN A 313 -4.42 -1.99 -30.04
C GLN A 313 -3.44 -1.60 -31.15
N GLN A 314 -2.36 -2.38 -31.24
CA GLN A 314 -1.36 -2.29 -32.30
C GLN A 314 -1.99 -2.53 -33.68
N GLY A 315 -1.62 -1.70 -34.65
CA GLY A 315 -2.00 -1.87 -36.06
C GLY A 315 -1.51 -3.21 -36.62
N SER A 316 -2.40 -3.97 -37.26
CA SER A 316 -2.16 -5.32 -37.74
C SER A 316 -2.63 -5.51 -39.19
N PHE A 317 -1.96 -6.41 -39.92
CA PHE A 317 -2.39 -6.87 -41.25
C PHE A 317 -3.56 -7.85 -41.10
N CYS A 318 -4.77 -7.48 -41.52
CA CYS A 318 -5.93 -8.36 -41.56
C CYS A 318 -6.04 -9.08 -42.93
N THR A 319 -6.82 -10.16 -43.02
CA THR A 319 -7.05 -10.86 -44.29
C THR A 319 -7.77 -9.93 -45.28
N ARG A 320 -7.03 -9.41 -46.27
CA ARG A 320 -7.43 -8.42 -47.29
C ARG A 320 -7.54 -6.95 -46.85
N GLY A 321 -6.83 -6.55 -45.79
CA GLY A 321 -6.69 -5.12 -45.45
C GLY A 321 -5.65 -4.80 -44.37
N PHE A 322 -5.37 -3.51 -44.17
CA PHE A 322 -4.47 -3.01 -43.13
C PHE A 322 -5.14 -1.90 -42.31
N ASN A 323 -4.87 -1.85 -41.00
CA ASN A 323 -5.20 -0.68 -40.17
C ASN A 323 -3.96 -0.25 -39.37
N GLY A 324 -3.74 1.07 -39.25
CA GLY A 324 -2.78 1.62 -38.31
C GLY A 324 -3.22 1.42 -36.86
N GLY A 325 -2.48 2.04 -35.94
CA GLY A 325 -2.78 2.00 -34.53
C GLY A 325 -4.20 2.49 -34.23
N THR A 326 -4.92 1.78 -33.36
CA THR A 326 -6.26 2.20 -32.94
C THR A 326 -6.19 3.27 -31.86
N GLY A 327 -7.20 4.12 -31.72
CA GLY A 327 -7.18 5.18 -30.71
C GLY A 327 -7.28 4.63 -29.29
N GLY A 328 -6.66 5.32 -28.32
CA GLY A 328 -6.82 5.01 -26.90
C GLY A 328 -8.23 5.34 -26.41
N GLY A 329 -8.67 4.74 -25.31
CA GLY A 329 -9.94 5.01 -24.63
C GLY A 329 -9.73 5.58 -23.24
N TYR A 330 -10.65 6.42 -22.79
CA TYR A 330 -10.88 6.86 -21.40
C TYR A 330 -12.18 7.67 -21.45
N GLY A 331 -13.13 7.45 -20.55
CA GLY A 331 -14.47 8.07 -20.67
C GLY A 331 -15.30 7.47 -21.80
N THR A 332 -14.87 7.63 -23.06
CA THR A 332 -15.37 6.88 -24.21
C THR A 332 -14.30 5.92 -24.75
N ALA A 333 -14.73 4.90 -25.49
CA ALA A 333 -13.81 4.06 -26.23
C ALA A 333 -13.13 4.88 -27.34
N GLY A 334 -11.89 4.51 -27.65
CA GLY A 334 -11.21 4.97 -28.86
C GLY A 334 -11.83 4.36 -30.11
N THR A 335 -11.61 5.00 -31.25
CA THR A 335 -12.07 4.47 -32.53
C THR A 335 -10.99 3.66 -33.22
N ARG A 336 -11.44 2.80 -34.13
CA ARG A 336 -10.54 2.16 -35.09
C ARG A 336 -10.20 3.13 -36.21
N GLY A 337 -9.00 3.03 -36.75
CA GLY A 337 -8.66 3.69 -38.01
C GLY A 337 -9.45 3.12 -39.21
N PRO A 338 -9.56 3.87 -40.32
CA PRO A 338 -10.22 3.38 -41.51
C PRO A 338 -9.50 2.14 -42.09
N ILE A 339 -10.27 1.21 -42.68
CA ILE A 339 -9.74 -0.03 -43.28
C ILE A 339 -9.28 0.26 -44.71
N GLY A 340 -8.01 -0.01 -45.03
CA GLY A 340 -7.62 -0.16 -46.44
C GLY A 340 -8.03 -1.54 -46.95
N GLY A 341 -8.96 -1.64 -47.91
CA GLY A 341 -9.36 -2.91 -48.57
C GLY A 341 -10.77 -3.42 -48.23
N SER A 342 -11.15 -4.60 -48.74
CA SER A 342 -12.50 -5.20 -48.62
C SER A 342 -12.63 -6.24 -47.50
N GLY A 343 -11.67 -6.30 -46.57
CA GLY A 343 -11.61 -7.28 -45.48
C GLY A 343 -12.41 -6.91 -44.22
N SER A 344 -12.71 -7.93 -43.41
CA SER A 344 -13.40 -7.79 -42.11
C SER A 344 -12.49 -7.17 -41.02
N PRO A 345 -13.06 -6.54 -39.97
CA PRO A 345 -12.32 -6.01 -38.82
C PRO A 345 -11.47 -7.05 -38.09
N CYS A 346 -10.24 -6.68 -37.69
CA CYS A 346 -9.43 -7.48 -36.78
C CYS A 346 -8.92 -6.72 -35.53
N SER A 347 -9.29 -5.43 -35.36
CA SER A 347 -8.93 -4.64 -34.18
C SER A 347 -10.08 -3.76 -33.66
N SER A 348 -10.08 -3.52 -32.35
CA SER A 348 -10.96 -2.60 -31.63
C SER A 348 -10.15 -1.46 -31.03
N GLY A 349 -10.73 -0.26 -30.98
CA GLY A 349 -10.12 0.83 -30.21
C GLY A 349 -10.01 0.51 -28.73
N GLY A 350 -9.17 1.27 -28.03
CA GLY A 350 -8.99 1.14 -26.59
C GLY A 350 -10.34 1.24 -25.86
N ALA A 351 -10.57 0.33 -24.91
CA ALA A 351 -11.82 0.29 -24.17
C ALA A 351 -12.02 1.57 -23.34
N ALA A 352 -13.27 1.99 -23.17
CA ALA A 352 -13.59 3.03 -22.21
C ALA A 352 -13.31 2.52 -20.79
N PHE A 353 -12.67 3.34 -19.95
CA PHE A 353 -12.46 3.06 -18.53
C PHE A 353 -12.75 4.29 -17.67
N GLY A 354 -12.69 4.11 -16.35
CA GLY A 354 -13.17 5.05 -15.33
C GLY A 354 -14.69 5.01 -15.20
N SER A 355 -15.21 5.42 -14.03
CA SER A 355 -16.64 5.43 -13.75
C SER A 355 -17.23 6.84 -13.79
N SER A 356 -18.56 6.91 -13.96
CA SER A 356 -19.37 8.13 -13.74
C SER A 356 -19.96 8.19 -12.34
N SER A 357 -19.72 7.17 -11.52
CA SER A 357 -20.29 7.04 -10.18
C SER A 357 -19.28 7.29 -9.06
N ASP A 358 -18.02 7.56 -9.39
CA ASP A 358 -16.92 7.80 -8.46
C ASP A 358 -16.31 9.19 -8.65
N SER A 359 -15.48 9.64 -7.70
CA SER A 359 -14.79 10.93 -7.75
C SER A 359 -13.47 10.89 -8.53
N GLU A 360 -12.90 9.69 -8.75
CA GLU A 360 -11.55 9.53 -9.31
C GLU A 360 -11.46 9.97 -10.77
N VAL A 361 -10.34 10.58 -11.14
CA VAL A 361 -9.98 10.86 -12.54
C VAL A 361 -8.59 10.30 -12.83
N ALA A 362 -8.39 9.82 -14.05
CA ALA A 362 -7.15 9.19 -14.51
C ALA A 362 -6.57 9.91 -15.73
N ARG A 363 -5.32 9.58 -16.06
CA ARG A 363 -4.72 9.92 -17.36
C ARG A 363 -5.40 9.11 -18.46
N GLY A 364 -5.44 9.63 -19.68
CA GLY A 364 -6.05 8.92 -20.82
C GLY A 364 -5.22 7.71 -21.27
N GLY A 365 -5.86 6.72 -21.88
CA GLY A 365 -5.16 5.61 -22.52
C GLY A 365 -4.35 6.07 -23.74
N PRO A 366 -3.13 5.53 -23.96
CA PRO A 366 -2.34 5.83 -25.15
C PRO A 366 -2.98 5.24 -26.41
N GLY A 367 -2.68 5.84 -27.55
CA GLY A 367 -2.99 5.24 -28.84
C GLY A 367 -2.21 3.95 -29.09
N GLY A 368 -2.64 3.16 -30.06
CA GLY A 368 -1.93 1.95 -30.48
C GLY A 368 -0.72 2.28 -31.36
N ASP A 369 0.30 1.43 -31.29
CA ASP A 369 1.48 1.47 -32.16
C ASP A 369 1.19 0.90 -33.56
N VAL A 370 2.19 0.98 -34.44
CA VAL A 370 2.16 0.34 -35.77
C VAL A 370 3.15 -0.82 -35.79
N SER A 371 2.69 -2.03 -36.17
CA SER A 371 3.56 -3.21 -36.25
C SER A 371 4.77 -2.98 -37.16
N GLY A 372 5.97 -3.23 -36.63
CA GLY A 372 7.23 -3.09 -37.38
C GLY A 372 7.75 -1.66 -37.52
N SER A 373 7.14 -0.69 -36.84
CA SER A 373 7.62 0.69 -36.78
C SER A 373 8.23 1.00 -35.41
N ALA A 374 9.31 1.79 -35.40
CA ALA A 374 9.91 2.34 -34.18
C ALA A 374 9.19 3.58 -33.65
N THR A 375 8.16 4.07 -34.36
CA THR A 375 7.41 5.26 -33.96
C THR A 375 6.64 5.01 -32.65
N PRO A 376 6.88 5.80 -31.58
CA PRO A 376 6.19 5.62 -30.31
C PRO A 376 4.69 5.93 -30.39
N ARG A 377 3.89 5.20 -29.61
CA ARG A 377 2.46 5.49 -29.40
C ARG A 377 2.22 6.89 -28.88
N SER A 378 1.16 7.51 -29.40
CA SER A 378 0.74 8.83 -28.94
C SER A 378 0.17 8.76 -27.52
N PRO A 379 0.69 9.56 -26.58
CA PRO A 379 0.20 9.58 -25.20
C PRO A 379 -1.26 10.03 -25.09
N GLY A 380 -1.97 9.46 -24.12
CA GLY A 380 -3.25 10.00 -23.65
C GLY A 380 -3.07 11.26 -22.78
N GLY A 381 -4.14 12.04 -22.62
CA GLY A 381 -4.13 13.30 -21.87
C GLY A 381 -3.80 13.13 -20.39
N GLY A 382 -3.36 14.20 -19.75
CA GLY A 382 -2.96 14.17 -18.33
C GLY A 382 -4.11 14.20 -17.33
N ARG A 383 -3.77 14.31 -16.04
CA ARG A 383 -4.71 14.35 -14.91
C ARG A 383 -4.66 15.70 -14.20
N LEU A 384 -5.80 16.38 -14.07
CA LEU A 384 -5.94 17.62 -13.31
C LEU A 384 -6.97 17.45 -12.20
N ARG A 385 -6.64 17.88 -10.98
CA ARG A 385 -7.55 17.93 -9.84
C ARG A 385 -7.51 19.32 -9.22
N LEU A 386 -8.61 20.07 -9.35
CA LEU A 386 -8.81 21.35 -8.68
C LEU A 386 -9.73 21.12 -7.50
N ILE A 387 -9.20 21.21 -6.28
CA ILE A 387 -9.93 20.94 -5.04
C ILE A 387 -9.88 22.22 -4.20
N ALA A 388 -11.03 22.83 -3.95
CA ALA A 388 -11.11 24.02 -3.12
C ALA A 388 -12.15 23.89 -2.01
N SER A 389 -11.85 24.36 -0.80
CA SER A 389 -12.80 24.28 0.31
C SER A 389 -14.03 25.18 0.10
N THR A 390 -13.85 26.32 -0.58
CA THR A 390 -14.94 27.29 -0.78
C THR A 390 -15.40 27.40 -2.23
N ARG A 391 -14.53 27.80 -3.17
CA ARG A 391 -14.97 28.09 -4.55
C ARG A 391 -13.92 27.77 -5.61
N VAL A 392 -14.36 27.21 -6.73
CA VAL A 392 -13.59 27.21 -7.99
C VAL A 392 -14.29 28.02 -9.07
N THR A 393 -13.58 28.96 -9.69
CA THR A 393 -14.05 29.77 -10.81
C THR A 393 -13.17 29.55 -12.04
N VAL A 394 -13.76 29.15 -13.17
CA VAL A 394 -13.06 28.92 -14.44
C VAL A 394 -13.68 29.81 -15.52
N ALA A 395 -13.13 31.00 -15.68
CA ALA A 395 -13.45 31.91 -16.79
C ALA A 395 -12.47 31.76 -17.96
N GLY A 396 -11.26 31.28 -17.69
CA GLY A 396 -10.21 30.98 -18.66
C GLY A 396 -10.35 29.61 -19.32
N GLN A 397 -9.22 28.95 -19.59
CA GLN A 397 -9.16 27.68 -20.32
C GLN A 397 -8.44 26.59 -19.51
N ILE A 398 -9.00 25.39 -19.46
CA ILE A 398 -8.36 24.20 -18.89
C ILE A 398 -8.24 23.15 -19.99
N THR A 399 -7.06 22.56 -20.15
CA THR A 399 -6.79 21.53 -21.15
C THR A 399 -6.06 20.32 -20.57
N ALA A 400 -6.57 19.12 -20.88
CA ALA A 400 -5.97 17.83 -20.59
C ALA A 400 -6.21 16.89 -21.79
N ASN A 401 -5.92 17.35 -23.00
CA ASN A 401 -6.24 16.63 -24.24
C ASN A 401 -5.21 15.54 -24.55
N GLY A 402 -5.58 14.53 -25.34
CA GLY A 402 -4.64 13.54 -25.87
C GLY A 402 -3.72 14.09 -26.96
N VAL A 403 -2.69 13.31 -27.32
CA VAL A 403 -1.78 13.64 -28.43
C VAL A 403 -2.26 13.03 -29.74
N ILE A 404 -2.13 13.79 -30.83
CA ILE A 404 -2.45 13.33 -32.18
C ILE A 404 -1.63 12.09 -32.58
N GLY A 405 -2.26 11.15 -33.29
CA GLY A 405 -1.59 10.01 -33.92
C GLY A 405 -0.62 10.48 -35.00
N VAL A 406 0.63 10.03 -34.95
CA VAL A 406 1.69 10.42 -35.89
C VAL A 406 1.91 9.36 -36.96
N ARG A 407 2.35 9.78 -38.15
CA ARG A 407 2.66 8.85 -39.24
C ARG A 407 3.82 7.93 -38.82
N ALA A 408 3.65 6.64 -39.02
CA ALA A 408 4.69 5.65 -38.76
C ALA A 408 5.80 5.74 -39.81
N GLU A 409 7.06 5.77 -39.37
CA GLU A 409 8.23 5.79 -40.25
C GLU A 409 8.28 4.53 -41.12
N GLY A 410 8.67 4.69 -42.38
CA GLY A 410 8.73 3.58 -43.36
C GLY A 410 7.36 3.06 -43.84
N SER A 411 6.24 3.66 -43.43
CA SER A 411 4.90 3.20 -43.78
C SER A 411 4.25 3.99 -44.92
N SER A 412 3.46 3.31 -45.77
CA SER A 412 2.66 3.91 -46.84
C SER A 412 1.31 4.45 -46.33
N GLY A 413 1.36 5.40 -45.39
CA GLY A 413 0.20 6.14 -44.89
C GLY A 413 -0.35 5.67 -43.54
N LEU A 414 0.37 4.81 -42.83
CA LEU A 414 -0.06 4.30 -41.53
C LEU A 414 0.31 5.30 -40.44
N SER A 415 -0.47 5.34 -39.37
CA SER A 415 -0.19 6.16 -38.21
C SER A 415 -0.44 5.41 -36.92
N THR A 416 0.21 5.86 -35.86
CA THR A 416 -0.19 5.52 -34.50
C THR A 416 -1.60 6.04 -34.25
N GLY A 417 -2.31 5.39 -33.32
CA GLY A 417 -3.61 5.89 -32.88
C GLY A 417 -3.46 7.20 -32.11
N GLY A 418 -4.48 8.05 -32.15
CA GLY A 418 -4.56 9.20 -31.27
C GLY A 418 -4.74 8.78 -29.81
N GLY A 419 -4.10 9.50 -28.90
CA GLY A 419 -4.28 9.32 -27.46
C GLY A 419 -5.68 9.78 -27.01
N ALA A 420 -6.23 9.09 -26.02
CA ALA A 420 -7.48 9.51 -25.40
C ALA A 420 -7.31 10.86 -24.67
N GLY A 421 -8.42 11.57 -24.45
CA GLY A 421 -8.42 12.71 -23.54
C GLY A 421 -8.09 12.29 -22.11
N GLY A 422 -7.66 13.23 -21.28
CA GLY A 422 -7.28 13.04 -19.90
C GLY A 422 -8.46 13.23 -18.92
N GLY A 423 -8.13 13.38 -17.64
CA GLY A 423 -9.10 13.49 -16.55
C GLY A 423 -9.03 14.85 -15.87
N VAL A 424 -10.18 15.52 -15.74
CA VAL A 424 -10.28 16.80 -15.02
C VAL A 424 -11.32 16.69 -13.92
N LEU A 425 -10.90 16.86 -12.67
CA LEU A 425 -11.78 17.01 -11.51
C LEU A 425 -11.81 18.48 -11.08
N VAL A 426 -13.00 19.04 -10.92
CA VAL A 426 -13.24 20.33 -10.28
C VAL A 426 -14.19 20.10 -9.11
N ALA A 427 -13.68 20.28 -7.90
CA ALA A 427 -14.36 19.97 -6.65
C ALA A 427 -14.30 21.17 -5.71
N ALA A 428 -15.47 21.71 -5.32
CA ALA A 428 -15.55 22.72 -4.26
C ALA A 428 -16.96 22.84 -3.69
N ASN A 429 -17.13 23.62 -2.61
CA ASN A 429 -18.47 23.95 -2.16
C ASN A 429 -19.27 24.68 -3.27
N GLU A 430 -18.63 25.61 -3.98
CA GLU A 430 -19.21 26.32 -5.12
C GLU A 430 -18.35 26.21 -6.39
N VAL A 431 -18.95 25.94 -7.54
CA VAL A 431 -18.23 25.89 -8.83
C VAL A 431 -18.92 26.75 -9.88
N VAL A 432 -18.13 27.62 -10.52
CA VAL A 432 -18.55 28.48 -11.62
C VAL A 432 -17.64 28.25 -12.83
N VAL A 433 -18.21 27.83 -13.96
CA VAL A 433 -17.49 27.63 -15.22
C VAL A 433 -18.14 28.46 -16.31
N SER A 434 -17.50 29.57 -16.69
CA SER A 434 -17.90 30.40 -17.83
C SER A 434 -17.01 30.24 -19.05
N GLY A 435 -15.84 29.61 -18.90
CA GLY A 435 -14.85 29.41 -19.95
C GLY A 435 -14.74 27.98 -20.51
N SER A 436 -13.50 27.61 -20.78
CA SER A 436 -12.91 26.38 -21.31
C SER A 436 -12.65 25.20 -20.36
N ILE A 437 -13.25 24.00 -20.50
CA ILE A 437 -12.62 22.77 -19.98
C ILE A 437 -12.63 21.71 -21.07
N SER A 438 -11.46 21.26 -21.49
CA SER A 438 -11.28 20.25 -22.54
C SER A 438 -10.46 19.06 -22.07
N ALA A 439 -11.04 17.88 -22.23
CA ALA A 439 -10.44 16.56 -22.06
C ALA A 439 -10.70 15.76 -23.34
N ALA A 440 -10.42 16.35 -24.50
CA ALA A 440 -10.72 15.78 -25.81
C ALA A 440 -9.71 14.70 -26.19
N GLY A 441 -10.22 13.63 -26.81
CA GLY A 441 -9.39 12.67 -27.51
C GLY A 441 -8.81 13.27 -28.78
N ALA A 442 -7.62 12.82 -29.17
CA ALA A 442 -6.95 13.36 -30.35
C ALA A 442 -7.22 12.51 -31.60
N GLY A 443 -7.25 13.18 -32.76
CA GLY A 443 -7.32 12.53 -34.06
C GLY A 443 -5.97 11.95 -34.50
N THR A 444 -5.80 11.85 -35.81
CA THR A 444 -4.53 11.47 -36.43
C THR A 444 -4.05 12.54 -37.40
N SER A 445 -2.76 12.51 -37.72
CA SER A 445 -2.19 13.36 -38.77
C SER A 445 -2.94 13.18 -40.10
N GLY A 446 -3.22 14.28 -40.79
CA GLY A 446 -4.05 14.28 -42.01
C GLY A 446 -3.53 13.31 -43.07
N GLY A 447 -4.45 12.56 -43.69
CA GLY A 447 -4.13 11.59 -44.75
C GLY A 447 -3.48 10.29 -44.27
N THR A 448 -3.69 9.91 -43.00
CA THR A 448 -3.18 8.64 -42.43
C THR A 448 -4.29 7.72 -41.91
N TRP A 449 -4.00 6.42 -41.83
CA TRP A 449 -4.95 5.36 -41.48
C TRP A 449 -4.86 4.93 -40.01
N GLY A 450 -5.13 5.83 -39.06
CA GLY A 450 -5.12 5.53 -37.61
C GLY A 450 -6.44 5.89 -36.92
N GLY A 451 -6.63 5.36 -35.71
CA GLY A 451 -7.83 5.58 -34.89
C GLY A 451 -7.78 6.89 -34.11
N VAL A 452 -8.96 7.43 -33.78
CA VAL A 452 -9.13 8.64 -32.96
C VAL A 452 -9.26 8.24 -31.50
N GLY A 453 -8.57 8.93 -30.61
CA GLY A 453 -8.68 8.73 -29.17
C GLY A 453 -10.08 9.06 -28.64
N GLY A 454 -10.52 8.33 -27.62
CA GLY A 454 -11.77 8.59 -26.91
C GLY A 454 -11.71 9.90 -26.11
N ASN A 455 -12.88 10.48 -25.83
CA ASN A 455 -13.01 11.67 -25.01
C ASN A 455 -12.91 11.31 -23.53
N GLY A 456 -11.96 11.94 -22.83
CA GLY A 456 -11.72 11.74 -21.41
C GLY A 456 -12.84 12.27 -20.52
N ARG A 457 -12.63 12.24 -19.19
CA ARG A 457 -13.67 12.56 -18.20
C ARG A 457 -13.48 13.92 -17.56
N ILE A 458 -14.58 14.66 -17.43
CA ILE A 458 -14.65 15.92 -16.67
C ILE A 458 -15.65 15.72 -15.54
N LYS A 459 -15.20 15.83 -14.29
CA LYS A 459 -16.04 15.69 -13.09
C LYS A 459 -16.18 17.03 -12.40
N ILE A 460 -17.42 17.52 -12.27
CA ILE A 460 -17.75 18.76 -11.56
C ILE A 460 -18.57 18.39 -10.33
N LEU A 461 -17.93 18.43 -9.16
CA LEU A 461 -18.51 17.98 -7.90
C LEU A 461 -18.67 19.18 -6.96
N THR A 462 -19.90 19.40 -6.46
CA THR A 462 -20.25 20.62 -5.71
C THR A 462 -20.95 20.35 -4.41
N GLY A 463 -20.72 21.19 -3.39
CA GLY A 463 -21.45 21.13 -2.12
C GLY A 463 -22.80 21.85 -2.14
N THR A 464 -22.84 23.05 -2.73
CA THR A 464 -24.02 23.93 -2.71
C THR A 464 -24.42 24.40 -4.10
N THR A 465 -23.56 25.12 -4.82
CA THR A 465 -23.92 25.77 -6.08
C THR A 465 -23.03 25.33 -7.24
N ARG A 466 -23.65 25.14 -8.41
CA ARG A 466 -22.98 24.82 -9.66
C ARG A 466 -23.55 25.68 -10.79
N THR A 467 -22.71 26.51 -11.41
CA THR A 467 -23.09 27.35 -12.55
C THR A 467 -22.16 27.06 -13.72
N ILE A 468 -22.70 26.55 -14.83
CA ILE A 468 -21.92 26.22 -16.03
C ILE A 468 -22.56 26.94 -17.23
N THR A 469 -21.89 27.97 -17.74
CA THR A 469 -22.28 28.70 -18.95
C THR A 469 -21.24 28.56 -20.07
N GLY A 470 -20.05 28.04 -19.75
CA GLY A 470 -18.97 27.77 -20.70
C GLY A 470 -19.10 26.42 -21.42
N THR A 471 -18.02 26.02 -22.09
CA THR A 471 -17.95 24.77 -22.86
C THR A 471 -17.18 23.68 -22.11
N LEU A 472 -17.73 22.47 -22.08
CA LEU A 472 -17.12 21.27 -21.54
C LEU A 472 -16.96 20.24 -22.67
N SER A 473 -15.72 19.87 -23.01
CA SER A 473 -15.42 18.89 -24.06
C SER A 473 -14.84 17.63 -23.45
N GLY A 474 -15.71 16.66 -23.18
CA GLY A 474 -15.38 15.39 -22.53
C GLY A 474 -16.64 14.66 -22.05
N VAL A 475 -16.50 13.48 -21.48
CA VAL A 475 -17.59 12.82 -20.75
C VAL A 475 -17.77 13.50 -19.40
N VAL A 476 -18.88 14.23 -19.26
CA VAL A 476 -19.15 15.06 -18.08
C VAL A 476 -19.90 14.25 -17.01
N THR A 477 -19.41 14.30 -15.78
CA THR A 477 -20.10 13.81 -14.57
C THR A 477 -20.31 14.99 -13.63
N GLN A 478 -21.50 15.06 -13.07
CA GLN A 478 -21.97 16.17 -12.25
C GLN A 478 -22.70 15.61 -11.04
N GLY A 479 -22.32 16.02 -9.83
CA GLY A 479 -22.92 15.49 -8.60
C GLY A 479 -22.53 16.27 -7.35
N LEU A 480 -23.01 15.79 -6.21
CA LEU A 480 -22.53 16.28 -4.91
C LEU A 480 -21.06 15.92 -4.71
N LEU A 481 -20.33 16.76 -4.00
CA LEU A 481 -18.93 16.54 -3.63
C LEU A 481 -18.84 15.45 -2.56
N PRO A 482 -18.35 14.23 -2.86
CA PRO A 482 -18.06 13.24 -1.84
C PRO A 482 -16.76 13.60 -1.10
N PRO A 483 -16.52 13.01 0.08
CA PRO A 483 -15.22 13.10 0.71
C PRO A 483 -14.17 12.46 -0.21
N LEU A 484 -13.22 13.25 -0.69
CA LEU A 484 -12.30 12.83 -1.75
C LEU A 484 -11.19 11.89 -1.27
N GLU A 485 -10.90 11.89 0.03
CA GLU A 485 -9.79 11.13 0.61
C GLU A 485 -10.17 10.47 1.94
N PRO A 486 -10.95 9.38 1.89
CA PRO A 486 -11.06 8.49 3.04
C PRO A 486 -9.70 7.89 3.38
N ARG A 487 -9.35 7.91 4.67
CA ARG A 487 -8.09 7.44 5.22
C ARG A 487 -8.36 6.49 6.36
N SER A 488 -7.52 5.46 6.50
CA SER A 488 -7.65 4.46 7.56
C SER A 488 -6.38 4.39 8.39
N THR A 489 -6.55 4.36 9.70
CA THR A 489 -5.45 4.24 10.66
C THR A 489 -5.07 2.78 10.89
N THR A 490 -6.02 1.87 10.69
CA THR A 490 -5.83 0.42 10.75
C THR A 490 -5.31 -0.14 9.43
N HIS A 491 -5.80 0.37 8.29
CA HIS A 491 -5.51 -0.11 6.93
C HIS A 491 -4.98 1.02 6.03
N PRO A 492 -3.81 1.59 6.33
CA PRO A 492 -3.35 2.83 5.73
C PRO A 492 -3.02 2.76 4.23
N SER A 493 -2.60 1.58 3.75
CA SER A 493 -2.27 1.35 2.35
C SER A 493 -3.44 0.65 1.65
N THR A 494 -3.80 1.15 0.48
CA THR A 494 -4.82 0.54 -0.38
C THR A 494 -4.24 -0.54 -1.31
N THR A 495 -2.91 -0.73 -1.29
CA THR A 495 -2.20 -1.67 -2.16
C THR A 495 -1.76 -2.94 -1.44
N LEU A 496 -1.43 -2.86 -0.16
CA LEU A 496 -0.97 -4.00 0.63
C LEU A 496 -2.12 -4.92 1.04
N TYR A 497 -1.80 -6.19 1.26
CA TYR A 497 -2.65 -7.15 1.95
C TYR A 497 -2.46 -7.06 3.45
N TYR A 498 -3.58 -7.13 4.19
CA TYR A 498 -3.60 -7.19 5.64
C TYR A 498 -4.11 -8.56 6.09
N ASN A 499 -3.45 -9.15 7.09
CA ASN A 499 -3.89 -10.40 7.68
C ASN A 499 -5.13 -10.20 8.54
N ASP A 500 -5.82 -11.29 8.88
CA ASP A 500 -7.18 -11.22 9.39
C ASP A 500 -7.32 -11.16 10.93
N ASP A 501 -6.21 -11.08 11.66
CA ASP A 501 -6.15 -10.92 13.12
C ASP A 501 -6.29 -9.45 13.58
N PHE A 502 -7.26 -8.74 13.01
CA PHE A 502 -7.71 -7.45 13.52
C PHE A 502 -9.20 -7.52 13.89
N ALA A 503 -9.64 -6.60 14.75
CA ALA A 503 -11.02 -6.51 15.18
C ALA A 503 -11.90 -5.71 14.21
N SER A 504 -11.42 -4.56 13.73
CA SER A 504 -12.18 -3.65 12.88
C SER A 504 -11.30 -2.83 11.94
N VAL A 505 -11.93 -2.28 10.90
CA VAL A 505 -11.37 -1.20 10.08
C VAL A 505 -11.97 0.12 10.52
N SER A 506 -11.10 1.08 10.79
CA SER A 506 -11.43 2.49 11.07
C SER A 506 -11.21 3.33 9.81
N VAL A 507 -12.18 4.15 9.41
CA VAL A 507 -12.05 5.05 8.26
C VAL A 507 -12.53 6.44 8.63
N SER A 508 -11.78 7.46 8.21
CA SER A 508 -12.02 8.87 8.51
C SER A 508 -11.79 9.72 7.27
N TRP A 509 -12.40 10.90 7.18
CA TRP A 509 -12.26 11.78 6.02
C TRP A 509 -12.42 13.27 6.34
N GLU A 510 -12.01 14.11 5.41
CA GLU A 510 -12.31 15.55 5.43
C GLU A 510 -13.81 15.79 5.22
N GLN A 511 -14.35 16.77 5.93
CA GLN A 511 -15.72 17.22 5.71
C GLN A 511 -15.91 17.63 4.25
N ALA A 512 -16.85 16.99 3.55
CA ALA A 512 -16.98 17.18 2.11
C ALA A 512 -17.44 18.61 1.73
N PHE A 513 -18.40 19.16 2.47
CA PHE A 513 -18.86 20.55 2.32
C PHE A 513 -19.65 21.01 3.56
N PRO A 514 -19.69 22.32 3.89
CA PRO A 514 -20.27 22.81 5.15
C PRO A 514 -21.73 22.41 5.40
N SER A 515 -22.57 22.41 4.37
CA SER A 515 -24.01 22.14 4.45
C SER A 515 -24.40 20.66 4.36
N ARG A 516 -23.45 19.72 4.52
CA ARG A 516 -23.79 18.29 4.55
C ARG A 516 -24.58 17.93 5.81
N GLN A 517 -25.55 17.04 5.64
CA GLN A 517 -26.32 16.40 6.72
C GLN A 517 -25.60 15.16 7.27
N GLY A 518 -24.74 14.53 6.47
CA GLY A 518 -24.05 13.29 6.83
C GLY A 518 -23.66 12.52 5.57
N TYR A 519 -23.46 11.21 5.72
CA TYR A 519 -22.97 10.33 4.66
C TYR A 519 -23.70 8.98 4.69
N TYR A 520 -23.92 8.39 3.52
CA TYR A 520 -24.20 6.97 3.40
C TYR A 520 -22.92 6.22 3.09
N TRP A 521 -22.72 5.09 3.75
CA TRP A 521 -21.58 4.21 3.51
C TRP A 521 -21.97 2.74 3.45
N LEU A 522 -21.15 1.94 2.77
CA LEU A 522 -21.22 0.48 2.78
C LEU A 522 -19.84 -0.11 2.48
N VAL A 523 -19.68 -1.41 2.76
CA VAL A 523 -18.50 -2.18 2.39
C VAL A 523 -18.93 -3.42 1.64
N ASP A 524 -18.37 -3.66 0.47
CA ASP A 524 -18.57 -4.91 -0.28
C ASP A 524 -17.40 -5.24 -1.22
N ARG A 525 -17.60 -6.13 -2.20
CA ARG A 525 -16.58 -6.53 -3.19
C ARG A 525 -16.74 -5.86 -4.56
N THR A 526 -17.73 -4.99 -4.70
CA THR A 526 -18.06 -4.34 -5.96
C THR A 526 -17.17 -3.12 -6.13
N GLY A 527 -16.45 -3.01 -7.25
CA GLY A 527 -15.52 -1.89 -7.44
C GLY A 527 -16.18 -0.49 -7.41
N TYR A 528 -17.44 -0.40 -7.85
CA TYR A 528 -18.23 0.83 -7.89
C TYR A 528 -19.66 0.55 -7.44
N ARG A 529 -20.10 1.21 -6.37
CA ARG A 529 -21.44 1.00 -5.81
C ARG A 529 -21.85 2.13 -4.87
N VAL A 530 -22.42 3.17 -5.45
CA VAL A 530 -22.87 4.35 -4.71
C VAL A 530 -23.81 3.97 -3.56
N PRO A 531 -23.47 4.32 -2.31
CA PRO A 531 -24.33 4.11 -1.16
C PRO A 531 -25.64 4.89 -1.30
N THR A 532 -26.76 4.23 -1.02
CA THR A 532 -28.10 4.83 -1.03
C THR A 532 -28.85 4.43 0.25
N PRO A 533 -29.98 5.08 0.61
CA PRO A 533 -30.75 4.71 1.79
C PRO A 533 -31.24 3.25 1.81
N ALA A 534 -31.34 2.62 0.63
CA ALA A 534 -31.75 1.22 0.51
C ALA A 534 -30.59 0.22 0.64
N LEU A 535 -29.34 0.68 0.48
CA LEU A 535 -28.16 -0.19 0.37
C LEU A 535 -27.10 0.06 1.43
N GLY A 536 -27.01 1.28 1.94
CA GLY A 536 -25.97 1.71 2.87
C GLY A 536 -26.52 2.16 4.22
N THR A 537 -25.59 2.45 5.12
CA THR A 537 -25.85 2.91 6.48
C THR A 537 -25.59 4.41 6.54
N PHE A 538 -26.50 5.16 7.17
CA PHE A 538 -26.34 6.60 7.38
C PHE A 538 -25.43 6.86 8.59
N VAL A 539 -24.55 7.86 8.47
CA VAL A 539 -23.72 8.37 9.57
C VAL A 539 -23.67 9.90 9.50
N ASP A 540 -23.84 10.56 10.64
CA ASP A 540 -23.62 12.01 10.80
C ASP A 540 -22.28 12.26 11.50
N ALA A 541 -21.22 11.73 10.91
CA ALA A 541 -19.86 11.89 11.38
C ALA A 541 -18.88 11.72 10.20
N GLU A 542 -17.70 12.31 10.34
CA GLU A 542 -16.60 12.18 9.38
C GLU A 542 -15.67 10.97 9.67
N ALA A 543 -16.13 10.03 10.51
CA ALA A 543 -15.44 8.77 10.77
C ALA A 543 -16.41 7.63 11.04
N ILE A 544 -16.02 6.41 10.67
CA ILE A 544 -16.73 5.16 10.92
C ILE A 544 -15.75 4.03 11.27
N SER A 545 -16.25 3.02 11.98
CA SER A 545 -15.57 1.75 12.16
C SER A 545 -16.51 0.60 11.78
N PHE A 546 -15.98 -0.45 11.15
CA PHE A 546 -16.73 -1.67 10.85
C PHE A 546 -15.92 -2.93 11.18
N SER A 547 -16.61 -3.99 11.60
CA SER A 547 -16.00 -5.26 12.02
C SER A 547 -15.24 -5.94 10.89
N ARG A 548 -14.17 -6.67 11.24
CA ARG A 548 -13.47 -7.61 10.35
C ARG A 548 -14.41 -8.60 9.68
N ASP A 549 -15.53 -8.96 10.32
CA ASP A 549 -16.51 -9.91 9.78
C ASP A 549 -17.35 -9.33 8.62
N ALA A 550 -17.33 -8.01 8.44
CA ALA A 550 -17.89 -7.38 7.25
C ALA A 550 -17.02 -7.58 5.99
N LEU A 551 -15.78 -8.05 6.17
CA LEU A 551 -14.81 -8.26 5.10
C LEU A 551 -14.71 -9.72 4.69
N THR A 552 -14.43 -9.91 3.41
CA THR A 552 -14.18 -11.23 2.80
C THR A 552 -12.76 -11.31 2.24
N ALA A 553 -12.21 -12.51 2.07
CA ALA A 553 -10.85 -12.67 1.54
C ALA A 553 -10.70 -12.03 0.14
N GLY A 554 -9.59 -11.30 -0.05
CA GLY A 554 -9.29 -10.53 -1.26
C GLY A 554 -9.70 -9.07 -1.16
N ASP A 555 -10.00 -8.47 -2.31
CA ASP A 555 -10.34 -7.04 -2.41
C ASP A 555 -11.77 -6.76 -1.92
N ASN A 556 -11.88 -5.82 -0.98
CA ASN A 556 -13.11 -5.20 -0.50
C ASN A 556 -13.00 -3.68 -0.70
N TYR A 557 -14.13 -3.02 -0.89
CA TYR A 557 -14.24 -1.60 -1.14
C TYR A 557 -15.16 -0.98 -0.10
N PHE A 558 -14.64 -0.01 0.65
CA PHE A 558 -15.42 0.94 1.41
C PHE A 558 -15.92 2.02 0.47
N HIS A 559 -17.21 2.30 0.51
CA HIS A 559 -17.88 3.30 -0.32
C HIS A 559 -18.52 4.36 0.56
N VAL A 560 -18.40 5.63 0.16
CA VAL A 560 -19.02 6.74 0.87
C VAL A 560 -19.60 7.78 -0.09
N ALA A 561 -20.83 8.21 0.16
CA ALA A 561 -21.53 9.26 -0.57
C ALA A 561 -22.15 10.28 0.40
N PRO A 562 -22.11 11.58 0.09
CA PRO A 562 -22.62 12.64 0.97
C PRO A 562 -24.14 12.76 0.88
N VAL A 563 -24.74 13.36 1.90
CA VAL A 563 -26.13 13.80 1.92
C VAL A 563 -26.14 15.31 2.17
N ASN A 564 -26.83 16.08 1.32
CA ASN A 564 -26.93 17.53 1.50
C ASN A 564 -28.05 17.92 2.49
N ALA A 565 -28.13 19.20 2.85
CA ALA A 565 -29.17 19.73 3.74
C ALA A 565 -30.62 19.53 3.25
N SER A 566 -30.82 19.23 1.97
CA SER A 566 -32.13 18.92 1.38
C SER A 566 -32.44 17.41 1.36
N SER A 567 -31.61 16.60 2.04
CA SER A 567 -31.66 15.13 2.05
C SER A 567 -31.52 14.47 0.67
N GLU A 568 -30.88 15.15 -0.28
CA GLU A 568 -30.44 14.55 -1.54
C GLU A 568 -29.17 13.74 -1.30
N VAL A 569 -29.16 12.50 -1.77
CA VAL A 569 -28.00 11.60 -1.67
C VAL A 569 -27.14 11.75 -2.93
N GLY A 570 -25.83 11.91 -2.73
CA GLY A 570 -24.89 12.05 -3.83
C GLY A 570 -24.88 10.82 -4.75
N THR A 571 -24.87 11.06 -6.06
CA THR A 571 -24.73 10.01 -7.08
C THR A 571 -23.28 9.67 -7.40
N VAL A 572 -22.33 10.34 -6.74
CA VAL A 572 -20.90 10.17 -6.90
C VAL A 572 -20.31 9.79 -5.55
N GLU A 573 -19.62 8.66 -5.51
CA GLU A 573 -18.98 8.14 -4.32
C GLU A 573 -17.48 8.43 -4.30
N THR A 574 -16.86 8.18 -3.17
CA THR A 574 -15.43 7.88 -3.11
C THR A 574 -15.24 6.53 -2.47
N ARG A 575 -14.22 5.80 -2.93
CA ARG A 575 -13.94 4.44 -2.47
C ARG A 575 -12.57 4.35 -1.85
N MET A 576 -12.43 3.43 -0.90
CA MET A 576 -11.16 3.01 -0.34
C MET A 576 -11.07 1.49 -0.40
N ARG A 577 -9.99 0.96 -0.98
CA ARG A 577 -9.79 -0.49 -1.08
C ARG A 577 -9.11 -1.03 0.18
N VAL A 578 -9.62 -2.14 0.70
CA VAL A 578 -9.04 -2.93 1.78
C VAL A 578 -8.84 -4.36 1.28
N ARG A 579 -7.60 -4.86 1.30
CA ARG A 579 -7.27 -6.20 0.79
C ARG A 579 -7.02 -7.14 1.97
N LEU A 580 -7.88 -8.14 2.13
CA LEU A 580 -7.81 -9.07 3.27
C LEU A 580 -7.12 -10.38 2.86
N ASN A 581 -6.09 -10.77 3.61
CA ASN A 581 -5.48 -12.08 3.56
C ASN A 581 -6.01 -12.96 4.71
N THR A 582 -6.58 -14.11 4.35
CA THR A 582 -6.96 -15.17 5.30
C THR A 582 -6.18 -16.46 5.05
N THR A 583 -5.17 -16.42 4.17
CA THR A 583 -4.40 -17.59 3.76
C THR A 583 -3.11 -17.65 4.59
N PRO A 584 -2.89 -18.71 5.38
CA PRO A 584 -1.62 -18.89 6.08
C PRO A 584 -0.47 -19.23 5.12
N PRO A 585 0.79 -19.05 5.55
CA PRO A 585 1.95 -19.54 4.79
C PRO A 585 1.86 -21.05 4.51
N PRO A 586 1.85 -21.50 3.24
CA PRO A 586 1.96 -22.93 2.95
C PRO A 586 3.35 -23.42 3.33
N VAL A 587 3.41 -24.46 4.16
CA VAL A 587 4.65 -25.03 4.71
C VAL A 587 4.92 -26.40 4.07
N SER A 588 6.18 -26.65 3.77
CA SER A 588 6.67 -27.89 3.17
C SER A 588 7.94 -28.38 3.87
N SER A 589 8.32 -29.63 3.64
CA SER A 589 9.62 -30.15 4.07
C SER A 589 10.24 -30.98 2.95
N SER A 590 11.48 -30.64 2.58
CA SER A 590 12.24 -31.36 1.56
C SER A 590 12.88 -32.64 2.10
N SER A 591 13.26 -32.67 3.38
CA SER A 591 13.81 -33.87 4.01
C SER A 591 12.74 -34.88 4.43
N HIS A 592 11.50 -34.41 4.60
CA HIS A 592 10.33 -35.24 4.92
C HIS A 592 9.17 -34.88 3.99
N PRO A 593 9.20 -35.32 2.71
CA PRO A 593 8.22 -34.93 1.70
C PRO A 593 6.82 -35.52 1.93
N SER A 594 6.71 -36.62 2.67
CA SER A 594 5.43 -37.20 3.08
C SER A 594 5.17 -36.96 4.57
N GLU A 595 3.96 -36.50 4.91
CA GLU A 595 3.53 -36.25 6.29
C GLU A 595 3.17 -37.52 7.04
N THR A 596 3.03 -38.64 6.33
CA THR A 596 2.64 -39.93 6.90
C THR A 596 3.75 -40.97 6.88
N ALA A 597 4.84 -40.75 6.15
CA ALA A 597 5.97 -41.68 6.09
C ALA A 597 6.98 -41.40 7.20
N TRP A 598 7.46 -42.47 7.84
CA TRP A 598 8.53 -42.40 8.83
C TRP A 598 9.90 -42.38 8.15
N SER A 599 10.83 -41.60 8.73
CA SER A 599 12.20 -41.47 8.23
C SER A 599 13.19 -41.58 9.36
N ALA A 600 14.29 -42.31 9.15
CA ALA A 600 15.41 -42.34 10.09
C ALA A 600 16.21 -41.03 10.14
N ASN A 601 15.99 -40.12 9.17
CA ASN A 601 16.60 -38.80 9.19
C ASN A 601 16.02 -37.97 10.35
N ARG A 602 16.87 -37.55 11.28
CA ARG A 602 16.47 -36.72 12.43
C ARG A 602 16.52 -35.23 12.17
N ASP A 603 16.95 -34.84 10.97
CA ASP A 603 17.10 -33.46 10.56
C ASP A 603 15.95 -33.06 9.62
N ALA A 604 15.06 -32.21 10.13
CA ALA A 604 13.92 -31.69 9.38
C ALA A 604 14.26 -30.34 8.75
N PHE A 605 14.25 -30.29 7.42
CA PHE A 605 14.39 -29.06 6.66
C PHE A 605 13.00 -28.63 6.21
N PHE A 606 12.55 -27.49 6.71
CA PHE A 606 11.27 -26.87 6.40
C PHE A 606 11.45 -25.65 5.50
N ALA A 607 10.47 -25.40 4.65
CA ALA A 607 10.39 -24.21 3.83
C ALA A 607 8.94 -23.76 3.68
N TRP A 608 8.70 -22.46 3.60
CA TRP A 608 7.37 -21.89 3.36
C TRP A 608 7.43 -20.82 2.28
N THR A 609 6.27 -20.48 1.74
CA THR A 609 6.11 -19.30 0.88
C THR A 609 5.18 -18.29 1.53
N LEU A 610 5.34 -17.01 1.18
CA LEU A 610 4.46 -15.96 1.66
C LEU A 610 3.35 -15.73 0.63
N PRO A 611 2.07 -15.84 1.02
CA PRO A 611 0.97 -15.60 0.08
C PRO A 611 0.96 -14.13 -0.33
N ASN A 612 0.56 -13.80 -1.55
CA ASN A 612 0.43 -12.41 -2.03
C ASN A 612 1.73 -11.57 -2.18
N GLY A 613 2.92 -12.11 -1.91
CA GLY A 613 4.20 -11.41 -2.09
C GLY A 613 4.81 -10.90 -0.77
N ALA A 614 6.14 -10.87 -0.71
CA ALA A 614 6.91 -10.57 0.52
C ALA A 614 6.72 -9.13 1.00
N GLU A 615 6.39 -8.20 0.12
CA GLU A 615 6.16 -6.78 0.42
C GLU A 615 5.00 -6.51 1.40
N ASN A 616 4.16 -7.53 1.65
CA ASN A 616 3.01 -7.43 2.54
C ASN A 616 3.33 -7.85 3.99
N TYR A 617 4.54 -8.36 4.27
CA TYR A 617 4.88 -8.98 5.55
C TYR A 617 6.17 -8.44 6.15
N VAL A 618 6.23 -8.45 7.48
CA VAL A 618 7.47 -8.18 8.24
C VAL A 618 8.21 -9.48 8.58
N GLY A 619 7.48 -10.59 8.70
CA GLY A 619 8.05 -11.90 9.03
C GLY A 619 7.00 -12.95 9.33
N VAL A 620 7.44 -14.00 10.02
CA VAL A 620 6.59 -15.11 10.46
C VAL A 620 6.88 -15.47 11.91
N HIS A 621 5.87 -15.93 12.63
CA HIS A 621 6.04 -16.61 13.91
C HIS A 621 5.88 -18.11 13.72
N TYR A 622 6.71 -18.91 14.39
CA TYR A 622 6.60 -20.36 14.32
C TYR A 622 6.73 -21.05 15.67
N VAL A 623 6.11 -22.23 15.73
CA VAL A 623 6.22 -23.20 16.83
C VAL A 623 6.48 -24.57 16.23
N LEU A 624 7.35 -25.37 16.85
CA LEU A 624 7.56 -26.77 16.51
C LEU A 624 7.23 -27.62 17.73
N ASP A 625 6.10 -28.33 17.68
CA ASP A 625 5.64 -29.15 18.78
C ASP A 625 5.11 -30.52 18.29
N ARG A 626 4.32 -31.19 19.14
CA ARG A 626 3.76 -32.52 18.89
C ARG A 626 2.27 -32.49 18.52
N TYR A 627 1.64 -31.33 18.53
CA TYR A 627 0.21 -31.13 18.34
C TYR A 627 -0.12 -30.80 16.88
N GLY A 628 -1.33 -31.15 16.43
CA GLY A 628 -1.70 -30.96 15.02
C GLY A 628 -2.15 -29.55 14.65
N ASP A 629 -2.66 -28.77 15.60
CA ASP A 629 -3.42 -27.54 15.33
C ASP A 629 -2.93 -26.29 16.10
N THR A 630 -1.70 -26.31 16.62
CA THR A 630 -1.13 -25.14 17.30
C THR A 630 -1.11 -23.92 16.38
N VAL A 631 -1.56 -22.76 16.89
CA VAL A 631 -1.51 -21.48 16.18
C VAL A 631 -0.51 -20.58 16.93
N PRO A 632 0.65 -20.28 16.33
CA PRO A 632 1.61 -19.38 16.93
C PRO A 632 1.04 -17.97 17.16
N THR A 633 1.58 -17.30 18.16
CA THR A 633 1.25 -15.94 18.59
C THR A 633 2.51 -15.07 18.53
N THR A 634 2.36 -13.78 18.82
CA THR A 634 3.49 -12.84 18.90
C THR A 634 4.49 -13.16 20.02
N ALA A 635 4.12 -14.03 20.98
CA ALA A 635 5.03 -14.52 22.01
C ALA A 635 5.96 -15.65 21.52
N ASP A 636 5.65 -16.25 20.36
CA ASP A 636 6.42 -17.35 19.77
C ASP A 636 7.58 -16.84 18.91
N THR A 637 8.43 -17.76 18.45
CA THR A 637 9.68 -17.39 17.80
C THR A 637 9.44 -16.69 16.47
N PHE A 638 9.93 -15.45 16.35
CA PHE A 638 9.88 -14.64 15.15
C PHE A 638 11.06 -14.94 14.19
N LEU A 639 10.77 -14.96 12.90
CA LEU A 639 11.76 -14.98 11.81
C LEU A 639 11.45 -13.84 10.83
N PRO A 640 12.47 -13.08 10.38
CA PRO A 640 12.26 -11.96 9.47
C PRO A 640 11.81 -12.45 8.08
N VAL A 641 11.13 -11.58 7.33
CA VAL A 641 10.59 -11.88 5.97
C VAL A 641 11.63 -12.44 4.99
N SER A 642 12.92 -12.11 5.18
CA SER A 642 14.03 -12.60 4.36
C SER A 642 14.36 -14.08 4.59
N GLN A 643 13.93 -14.67 5.71
CA GLN A 643 14.15 -16.08 6.03
C GLN A 643 12.88 -16.90 5.79
N THR A 644 12.91 -17.76 4.77
CA THR A 644 11.78 -18.65 4.39
C THR A 644 12.07 -20.13 4.58
N THR A 645 13.19 -20.45 5.23
CA THR A 645 13.62 -21.83 5.48
C THR A 645 14.07 -22.02 6.92
N LEU A 646 13.95 -23.26 7.40
CA LEU A 646 14.30 -23.63 8.76
C LEU A 646 14.85 -25.06 8.82
N LEU A 647 16.08 -25.20 9.32
CA LEU A 647 16.64 -26.51 9.66
C LEU A 647 16.48 -26.78 11.16
N ARG A 648 15.96 -27.96 11.49
CA ARG A 648 15.86 -28.48 12.86
C ARG A 648 16.57 -29.82 12.93
N SER A 649 17.72 -29.84 13.60
CA SER A 649 18.57 -31.02 13.69
C SER A 649 18.33 -31.80 14.97
N GLY A 650 18.54 -33.11 14.91
CA GLY A 650 18.52 -33.98 16.08
C GLY A 650 17.15 -34.10 16.75
N LEU A 651 16.05 -34.03 15.97
CA LEU A 651 14.71 -34.24 16.51
C LEU A 651 14.60 -35.64 17.13
N ALA A 652 13.96 -35.71 18.29
CA ALA A 652 13.64 -36.98 18.94
C ALA A 652 12.62 -37.77 18.10
N ASP A 653 12.65 -39.10 18.22
CA ASP A 653 11.73 -39.97 17.50
C ASP A 653 10.26 -39.63 17.87
N GLY A 654 9.40 -39.61 16.87
CA GLY A 654 7.99 -39.26 17.02
C GLY A 654 7.44 -38.39 15.89
N VAL A 655 6.20 -37.94 16.08
CA VAL A 655 5.50 -37.04 15.16
C VAL A 655 5.73 -35.60 15.62
N TRP A 656 6.25 -34.76 14.74
CA TRP A 656 6.45 -33.32 14.98
C TRP A 656 5.67 -32.51 13.95
N VAL A 657 5.19 -31.34 14.34
CA VAL A 657 4.46 -30.43 13.44
C VAL A 657 5.06 -29.03 13.56
N LEU A 658 5.47 -28.48 12.42
CA LEU A 658 5.84 -27.07 12.32
C LEU A 658 4.58 -26.26 12.03
N HIS A 659 4.36 -25.22 12.84
CA HIS A 659 3.27 -24.28 12.74
C HIS A 659 3.83 -22.91 12.38
N VAL A 660 3.27 -22.24 11.37
CA VAL A 660 3.74 -20.93 10.89
C VAL A 660 2.56 -19.99 10.66
N VAL A 661 2.63 -18.78 11.21
CA VAL A 661 1.71 -17.67 10.89
C VAL A 661 2.52 -16.51 10.34
N ALA A 662 1.94 -15.76 9.40
CA ALA A 662 2.57 -14.56 8.89
C ALA A 662 2.16 -13.35 9.71
N GLU A 663 3.07 -12.38 9.85
CA GLU A 663 2.81 -11.06 10.40
C GLU A 663 2.90 -10.01 9.28
N ASP A 664 1.85 -9.22 9.12
CA ASP A 664 1.81 -8.17 8.08
C ASP A 664 2.52 -6.87 8.53
N THR A 665 2.50 -5.85 7.67
CA THR A 665 3.11 -4.54 7.97
C THR A 665 2.42 -3.74 9.08
N ARG A 666 1.29 -4.21 9.62
CA ARG A 666 0.58 -3.64 10.78
C ARG A 666 0.74 -4.47 12.03
N GLY A 667 1.42 -5.61 11.96
CA GLY A 667 1.53 -6.56 13.05
C GLY A 667 0.34 -7.51 13.17
N TYR A 668 -0.57 -7.55 12.19
CA TYR A 668 -1.67 -8.51 12.22
C TYR A 668 -1.17 -9.89 11.80
N LEU A 669 -1.53 -10.90 12.58
CA LEU A 669 -1.23 -12.29 12.28
C LEU A 669 -2.29 -12.89 11.34
N THR A 670 -1.95 -13.95 10.63
CA THR A 670 -2.96 -14.83 10.03
C THR A 670 -3.65 -15.63 11.15
N ARG A 671 -4.98 -15.57 11.25
CA ARG A 671 -5.74 -16.33 12.27
C ARG A 671 -5.57 -17.84 12.12
N ALA A 672 -5.38 -18.30 10.89
CA ALA A 672 -5.01 -19.67 10.59
C ALA A 672 -3.48 -19.81 10.57
N ALA A 673 -2.98 -20.98 10.95
CA ALA A 673 -1.58 -21.34 10.82
C ALA A 673 -1.37 -22.32 9.65
N GLY A 674 -0.21 -22.23 9.03
CA GLY A 674 0.32 -23.23 8.12
C GLY A 674 0.91 -24.37 8.92
N HIS A 675 0.59 -25.60 8.56
CA HIS A 675 1.01 -26.79 9.30
C HIS A 675 1.84 -27.70 8.41
N ARG A 676 2.94 -28.23 8.93
CA ARG A 676 3.71 -29.29 8.27
C ARG A 676 4.16 -30.37 9.24
N GLN A 677 3.58 -31.56 9.11
CA GLN A 677 3.96 -32.72 9.89
C GLN A 677 5.18 -33.44 9.32
N VAL A 678 6.07 -33.90 10.20
CA VAL A 678 7.19 -34.80 9.91
C VAL A 678 7.22 -35.95 10.91
N ARG A 679 7.58 -37.15 10.47
CA ARG A 679 7.65 -38.35 11.31
C ARG A 679 9.08 -38.87 11.38
N ILE A 680 9.66 -38.82 12.57
CA ILE A 680 11.09 -39.05 12.83
C ILE A 680 11.29 -40.40 13.52
N GLY A 681 12.24 -41.18 13.05
CA GLY A 681 12.62 -42.47 13.61
C GLY A 681 12.03 -43.67 12.88
N THR A 682 12.10 -44.83 13.51
CA THR A 682 11.51 -46.08 12.99
C THR A 682 9.99 -46.04 13.07
N ASP A 683 9.32 -46.58 12.05
CA ASP A 683 7.86 -46.70 12.06
C ASP A 683 7.40 -47.55 13.27
N PRO A 684 6.66 -46.97 14.24
CA PRO A 684 6.16 -47.70 15.39
C PRO A 684 4.97 -48.59 15.04
N GLY A 685 4.51 -48.60 13.79
CA GLY A 685 3.28 -49.21 13.33
C GLY A 685 2.06 -48.32 13.60
N VAL A 686 0.90 -48.76 13.13
CA VAL A 686 -0.38 -48.08 13.34
C VAL A 686 -1.36 -48.96 14.10
N GLY A 687 -2.25 -48.33 14.85
CA GLY A 687 -3.41 -48.96 15.47
C GLY A 687 -4.68 -48.17 15.18
N GLY A 688 -5.80 -48.66 15.71
CA GLY A 688 -7.10 -48.03 15.62
C GLY A 688 -7.62 -47.53 16.96
N LEU A 689 -8.49 -46.52 16.89
CA LEU A 689 -9.25 -46.01 18.02
C LEU A 689 -10.73 -46.00 17.63
N VAL A 690 -11.53 -46.79 18.33
CA VAL A 690 -12.97 -46.92 18.08
C VAL A 690 -13.75 -46.58 19.33
N GLY A 691 -14.96 -46.05 19.20
CA GLY A 691 -15.73 -45.71 20.39
C GLY A 691 -17.09 -45.11 20.10
N GLN A 692 -17.85 -44.92 21.17
CA GLN A 692 -19.15 -44.27 21.17
C GLN A 692 -19.14 -43.05 22.09
N VAL A 693 -19.72 -41.94 21.62
CA VAL A 693 -19.97 -40.73 22.42
C VAL A 693 -21.45 -40.67 22.81
N VAL A 694 -21.73 -40.52 24.11
CA VAL A 694 -23.08 -40.51 24.68
C VAL A 694 -23.28 -39.35 25.67
N ASP A 695 -24.53 -38.99 25.93
CA ASP A 695 -24.91 -38.05 26.98
C ASP A 695 -24.76 -38.72 28.37
N ALA A 696 -24.06 -38.06 29.30
CA ALA A 696 -23.85 -38.55 30.65
C ALA A 696 -25.14 -38.74 31.48
N ALA A 697 -26.19 -37.95 31.23
CA ALA A 697 -27.43 -37.99 32.00
C ALA A 697 -28.39 -39.14 31.58
N GLY A 698 -28.32 -39.56 30.31
CA GLY A 698 -29.30 -40.49 29.72
C GLY A 698 -28.72 -41.58 28.83
N SER A 699 -27.41 -41.62 28.62
CA SER A 699 -26.73 -42.54 27.68
C SER A 699 -27.25 -42.46 26.24
N ALA A 700 -27.91 -41.36 25.87
CA ALA A 700 -28.36 -41.12 24.50
C ALA A 700 -27.12 -40.88 23.61
N PRO A 701 -27.05 -41.47 22.41
CA PRO A 701 -25.91 -41.26 21.52
C PRO A 701 -25.85 -39.82 21.02
N ILE A 702 -24.64 -39.24 21.02
CA ILE A 702 -24.40 -37.88 20.52
C ILE A 702 -23.84 -37.99 19.11
N ALA A 703 -24.65 -37.62 18.12
CA ALA A 703 -24.22 -37.52 16.73
C ALA A 703 -23.47 -36.20 16.46
N ASN A 704 -22.59 -36.19 15.46
CA ASN A 704 -21.78 -35.04 15.04
C ASN A 704 -20.83 -34.49 16.12
N ALA A 705 -20.57 -35.23 17.19
CA ALA A 705 -19.50 -34.92 18.12
C ALA A 705 -18.16 -35.01 17.38
N ARG A 706 -17.31 -34.00 17.52
CA ARG A 706 -15.98 -33.94 16.94
C ARG A 706 -15.00 -34.68 17.84
N VAL A 707 -14.25 -35.61 17.28
CA VAL A 707 -13.18 -36.35 17.96
C VAL A 707 -11.84 -36.03 17.29
N ARG A 708 -10.84 -35.63 18.08
CA ARG A 708 -9.50 -35.26 17.61
C ARG A 708 -8.43 -36.07 18.34
N VAL A 709 -7.45 -36.58 17.61
CA VAL A 709 -6.26 -37.23 18.18
C VAL A 709 -5.13 -36.22 18.18
N ASN A 710 -4.52 -36.01 19.35
CA ASN A 710 -3.45 -35.07 19.65
C ASN A 710 -3.61 -33.71 18.96
N ARG A 711 -4.82 -33.17 19.05
CA ARG A 711 -5.20 -31.91 18.41
C ARG A 711 -5.01 -31.91 16.88
N GLY A 712 -5.28 -33.02 16.21
CA GLY A 712 -5.38 -33.10 14.74
C GLY A 712 -4.17 -33.68 13.99
N ILE A 713 -3.28 -34.44 14.65
CA ILE A 713 -2.14 -35.12 13.98
C ILE A 713 -2.56 -36.19 12.96
N VAL A 714 -3.83 -36.58 13.00
CA VAL A 714 -4.53 -37.36 11.97
C VAL A 714 -5.86 -36.68 11.68
N PRO A 715 -6.46 -36.90 10.49
CA PRO A 715 -7.73 -36.27 10.13
C PRO A 715 -8.80 -36.48 11.20
N ASN A 716 -9.42 -35.39 11.64
CA ASN A 716 -10.49 -35.40 12.65
C ASN A 716 -11.66 -36.28 12.19
N GLN A 717 -12.34 -36.91 13.14
CA GLN A 717 -13.55 -37.68 12.89
C GLN A 717 -14.77 -37.05 13.56
N THR A 718 -15.95 -37.27 12.99
CA THR A 718 -17.23 -36.96 13.62
C THR A 718 -18.00 -38.23 13.94
N THR A 719 -18.73 -38.23 15.04
CA THR A 719 -19.59 -39.36 15.39
C THR A 719 -20.78 -39.46 14.45
N ASN A 720 -21.16 -40.68 14.09
CA ASN A 720 -22.34 -40.93 13.26
C ASN A 720 -23.66 -40.81 14.06
N GLY A 721 -24.80 -41.08 13.43
CA GLY A 721 -26.13 -41.04 14.08
C GLY A 721 -26.31 -41.98 15.29
N THR A 722 -25.40 -42.94 15.48
CA THR A 722 -25.36 -43.84 16.65
C THR A 722 -24.30 -43.42 17.67
N GLY A 723 -23.68 -42.26 17.52
CA GLY A 723 -22.61 -41.76 18.38
C GLY A 723 -21.26 -42.42 18.16
N ASN A 724 -21.11 -43.28 17.15
CA ASN A 724 -19.88 -44.05 16.94
C ASN A 724 -18.85 -43.30 16.09
N TYR A 725 -17.57 -43.45 16.44
CA TYR A 725 -16.42 -42.93 15.68
C TYR A 725 -15.33 -44.00 15.51
N ASN A 726 -14.46 -43.82 14.51
CA ASN A 726 -13.38 -44.77 14.20
C ASN A 726 -12.18 -44.09 13.54
N PHE A 727 -10.98 -44.32 14.08
CA PHE A 727 -9.70 -44.04 13.45
C PHE A 727 -8.99 -45.36 13.14
N MET A 728 -8.48 -45.53 11.92
CA MET A 728 -7.87 -46.81 11.47
C MET A 728 -6.35 -46.77 11.35
N ASN A 729 -5.74 -45.58 11.33
CA ASN A 729 -4.31 -45.40 11.01
C ASN A 729 -3.64 -44.42 11.99
N VAL A 730 -3.90 -44.58 13.28
CA VAL A 730 -3.24 -43.76 14.31
C VAL A 730 -1.86 -44.37 14.58
N PRO A 731 -0.76 -43.61 14.50
CA PRO A 731 0.55 -44.15 14.84
C PRO A 731 0.58 -44.70 16.27
N ALA A 732 1.26 -45.81 16.50
CA ALA A 732 1.34 -46.39 17.83
C ALA A 732 2.08 -45.42 18.79
N GLY A 733 1.50 -45.20 19.97
CA GLY A 733 1.95 -44.19 20.92
C GLY A 733 0.86 -43.82 21.92
N THR A 734 1.22 -42.91 22.83
CA THR A 734 0.27 -42.31 23.77
C THR A 734 -0.18 -40.96 23.24
N TRP A 735 -1.48 -40.80 23.08
CA TRP A 735 -2.10 -39.62 22.48
C TRP A 735 -3.16 -39.04 23.37
N GLU A 736 -3.30 -37.72 23.31
CA GLU A 736 -4.45 -37.03 23.86
C GLU A 736 -5.64 -37.12 22.90
N ILE A 737 -6.81 -37.50 23.40
CA ILE A 737 -8.05 -37.55 22.63
C ILE A 737 -8.98 -36.47 23.17
N ASP A 738 -9.33 -35.52 22.30
CA ASP A 738 -10.28 -34.44 22.59
C ASP A 738 -11.62 -34.75 21.92
N VAL A 739 -12.71 -34.64 22.69
CA VAL A 739 -14.08 -34.86 22.23
C VAL A 739 -14.94 -33.66 22.60
N SER A 740 -15.59 -33.07 21.60
CA SER A 740 -16.47 -31.92 21.77
C SER A 740 -17.76 -32.05 20.97
N ALA A 741 -18.85 -31.45 21.46
CA ALA A 741 -20.15 -31.41 20.80
C ALA A 741 -20.91 -30.15 21.22
N ASP A 742 -21.73 -29.60 20.32
CA ASP A 742 -22.51 -28.39 20.58
C ASP A 742 -23.48 -28.59 21.76
N GLY A 743 -23.44 -27.68 22.73
CA GLY A 743 -24.26 -27.75 23.95
C GLY A 743 -23.74 -28.71 25.03
N TYR A 744 -22.52 -29.25 24.87
CA TYR A 744 -21.87 -30.11 25.86
C TYR A 744 -20.49 -29.57 26.25
N ALA A 745 -20.07 -29.87 27.48
CA ALA A 745 -18.70 -29.63 27.93
C ALA A 745 -17.73 -30.59 27.21
N SER A 746 -16.66 -30.06 26.65
CA SER A 746 -15.60 -30.86 26.01
C SER A 746 -14.86 -31.74 27.03
N MET A 747 -14.35 -32.89 26.57
CA MET A 747 -13.59 -33.82 27.40
C MET A 747 -12.28 -34.22 26.71
N THR A 748 -11.22 -34.28 27.51
CA THR A 748 -9.88 -34.67 27.06
C THR A 748 -9.40 -35.90 27.81
N ARG A 749 -8.85 -36.89 27.11
CA ARG A 749 -8.36 -38.15 27.71
C ARG A 749 -7.11 -38.69 27.03
N SER A 750 -6.14 -39.11 27.83
CA SER A 750 -4.94 -39.79 27.30
C SER A 750 -5.22 -41.27 27.03
N VAL A 751 -4.78 -41.77 25.87
CA VAL A 751 -4.92 -43.17 25.44
C VAL A 751 -3.64 -43.67 24.78
N THR A 752 -3.19 -44.86 25.17
CA THR A 752 -2.08 -45.56 24.52
C THR A 752 -2.61 -46.52 23.47
N ILE A 753 -2.18 -46.34 22.21
CA ILE A 753 -2.54 -47.17 21.06
C ILE A 753 -1.30 -47.97 20.65
N GLY A 754 -1.40 -49.30 20.66
CA GLY A 754 -0.34 -50.18 20.19
C GLY A 754 -0.47 -50.52 18.70
N ALA A 755 0.62 -50.97 18.08
CA ALA A 755 0.61 -51.42 16.68
C ALA A 755 -0.35 -52.62 16.49
N GLY A 756 -1.19 -52.57 15.46
CA GLY A 756 -2.21 -53.57 15.15
C GLY A 756 -3.37 -53.66 16.15
N MET A 757 -3.35 -52.87 17.22
CA MET A 757 -4.40 -52.85 18.24
C MET A 757 -5.56 -51.96 17.80
N SER A 758 -6.79 -52.35 18.13
CA SER A 758 -7.96 -51.47 18.09
C SER A 758 -8.38 -51.17 19.52
N VAL A 759 -8.19 -49.92 19.96
CA VAL A 759 -8.45 -49.50 21.33
C VAL A 759 -9.87 -48.94 21.44
N PRO A 760 -10.75 -49.52 22.28
CA PRO A 760 -12.06 -48.97 22.53
C PRO A 760 -11.99 -47.80 23.52
N LEU A 761 -12.61 -46.67 23.17
CA LEU A 761 -12.75 -45.50 24.04
C LEU A 761 -14.18 -44.96 23.96
N ASN A 762 -15.01 -45.28 24.96
CA ASN A 762 -16.33 -44.66 25.08
C ASN A 762 -16.23 -43.38 25.90
N VAL A 763 -16.94 -42.34 25.48
CA VAL A 763 -16.89 -41.01 26.09
C VAL A 763 -18.31 -40.57 26.43
N SER A 764 -18.51 -40.09 27.65
CA SER A 764 -19.77 -39.52 28.10
C SER A 764 -19.59 -38.01 28.30
N LEU A 765 -20.27 -37.19 27.50
CA LEU A 765 -20.22 -35.73 27.64
C LEU A 765 -21.35 -35.23 28.55
N THR A 766 -21.07 -34.17 29.31
CA THR A 766 -22.06 -33.52 30.18
C THR A 766 -22.64 -32.31 29.48
N ARG A 767 -23.96 -32.17 29.49
CA ARG A 767 -24.65 -31.03 28.88
C ARG A 767 -24.39 -29.74 29.69
N LEU A 768 -24.18 -28.62 28.98
CA LEU A 768 -23.96 -27.29 29.57
C LEU A 768 -25.26 -26.66 30.09
#